data_AF-A0A478EC09-F1
#
_entry.id   AF-A0A478EC09-F1
#
_cell.length_a   1.000
_cell.length_b   1.000
_cell.length_c   1.000
_cell.angle_alpha   90.00
_cell.angle_beta   90.00
_cell.angle_gamma   90.00
#
_symmetry.space_group_name_H-M   'P 1'
#
loop_
_entity.id
_entity.type
_entity.pdbx_description
1 polymer ?
#
loop_
_entity_poly.entity_id
_entity_poly.type
_entity_poly.pdbx_seq_one_letter_code
_entity_poly.pdbx_strand_id
1 'polypeptide(L)'
;MAAKKPAKSSWLPLPLPTTRRSKLLWIIIGSIVVLAIALGVGLGVGLKGHHNHNPPRNATAFCSNAAGSYKVDNITAPSRFDIASDATINTLPSWPTDTNITAWNLTVDDTKSGYKQIIAGFGATVTDATVSTLSSQDNATQKAILQKLVTSDGANFSVMRHTIGSSDLSAEAYTYDDNNGTTDNDLSNFSLGDQGTAMAQLLAQMKELNSDMTILGSPWSPPGWMKLNGQLVGNTTNNNLDDGYGTSKGLGSTGHSHAFAQYFVKYIQAFADLGVYIDAITIQNEPLNSQAGYPTMYIYADESGKLINGYVGPALRNAKLNTTVWALDDNTDDADYAYTVMNYAADYVDAVAWHCYASTLNWTVLTEFHNQYPNISQYMTECWTPNDLSWTHVVNFTMGPLQNWANGVTAWTLGTNDNAGPHLESGCSSCDGIVSVNSTASADSSDRNAATDYTFNLSYYIMSQFSKFIPPGARILETDGSAVDDNGDGIQAVASLNPDGSRTVVIENTFGNDVNVTVYLNSGVAWVGNVPNSSVTTTPTPTAIPTQPLARRAPAETDSSSTTSTRTQFSLSLSLDLPTDTCTPTIAPDKNGYVPPTECNAMYNYYPSFSAAVAFTVIFGLLLLAHTVQMFAYKIGFVWVMIMGIAWEFAGYLTRVFSTKNQQSQGLAIITQILILLAPLWVNAFDYMVLARMIHFFVPEKRIWPFKPSHLATIFVSLDIGSFLVQGAGGTMASPGASASTIKTGLNIYMGGIGVQQFFICCFLVLAVQFHRQMLRLERLGALQDDKKRWRGLLYSLYFSLIAITVRIVYRLIEFTAGIGLNNTVTTHEWFMYVFDAFPMFLAGGVWCVIHPGRILTGPDAKLPPSGLERILCCGYCCCRCCGGGRKKKIVTADSERPSQEELRPVERDSYASSSPMWRNDRTDSYEPYRSHMA
;
A
#
# COMPACT_ATOMS: atom_id res chain seq x y z
N MET A 1 14.53 -21.54 53.48
CA MET A 1 13.12 -21.52 53.90
C MET A 1 12.69 -20.08 54.05
N ALA A 2 11.60 -19.53 53.51
CA ALA A 2 10.83 -19.75 52.28
C ALA A 2 10.12 -18.41 52.02
N ALA A 3 10.18 -17.91 50.80
CA ALA A 3 9.60 -16.64 50.38
C ALA A 3 8.05 -16.71 50.28
N LYS A 4 7.35 -15.66 50.72
CA LYS A 4 5.91 -15.48 50.49
C LYS A 4 5.67 -14.38 49.44
N LYS A 5 4.98 -14.77 48.37
CA LYS A 5 4.51 -13.94 47.23
C LYS A 5 3.47 -12.89 47.64
N PRO A 6 3.32 -11.76 46.91
CA PRO A 6 2.21 -10.82 47.09
C PRO A 6 0.94 -11.28 46.36
N ALA A 7 -0.22 -10.96 46.96
CA ALA A 7 -1.55 -11.32 46.51
C ALA A 7 -2.06 -10.41 45.37
N LYS A 8 -2.83 -11.02 44.45
CA LYS A 8 -3.56 -10.39 43.33
C LYS A 8 -4.67 -9.47 43.85
N SER A 9 -4.78 -8.24 43.34
CA SER A 9 -5.96 -7.38 43.54
C SER A 9 -6.97 -7.59 42.41
N SER A 10 -8.13 -8.15 42.75
CA SER A 10 -9.30 -8.28 41.89
C SER A 10 -10.02 -6.94 41.78
N TRP A 11 -10.23 -6.46 40.55
CA TRP A 11 -11.06 -5.29 40.26
C TRP A 11 -12.52 -5.70 40.10
N LEU A 12 -13.38 -5.24 41.02
CA LEU A 12 -14.84 -5.24 40.88
C LEU A 12 -15.30 -3.80 40.60
N PRO A 13 -16.20 -3.54 39.63
CA PRO A 13 -16.75 -2.21 39.43
C PRO A 13 -17.90 -1.93 40.43
N LEU A 14 -17.76 -0.87 41.23
CA LEU A 14 -18.84 -0.34 42.06
C LEU A 14 -19.74 0.62 41.24
N PRO A 15 -21.07 0.61 41.43
CA PRO A 15 -22.00 1.43 40.65
C PRO A 15 -22.02 2.88 41.17
N LEU A 16 -22.15 3.84 40.25
CA LEU A 16 -22.19 5.28 40.53
C LEU A 16 -23.63 5.82 40.59
N PRO A 17 -23.98 6.72 41.53
CA PRO A 17 -25.25 7.42 41.53
C PRO A 17 -25.19 8.58 40.53
N THR A 18 -26.11 8.63 39.55
CA THR A 18 -26.16 9.72 38.56
C THR A 18 -27.60 10.18 38.32
N THR A 19 -27.82 11.48 38.49
CA THR A 19 -29.08 12.19 38.24
C THR A 19 -29.52 12.08 36.78
N ARG A 20 -30.83 12.09 36.53
CA ARG A 20 -31.48 11.83 35.21
C ARG A 20 -30.96 12.70 34.05
N ARG A 21 -30.51 13.94 34.32
CA ARG A 21 -29.95 14.85 33.30
C ARG A 21 -28.54 14.49 32.84
N SER A 22 -27.68 13.94 33.72
CA SER A 22 -26.35 13.49 33.31
C SER A 22 -26.44 12.21 32.49
N LYS A 23 -27.39 11.32 32.78
CA LYS A 23 -27.61 10.08 31.98
C LYS A 23 -27.98 10.38 30.53
N LEU A 24 -28.84 11.36 30.27
CA LEU A 24 -29.22 11.72 28.90
C LEU A 24 -28.05 12.32 28.11
N LEU A 25 -27.24 13.18 28.74
CA LEU A 25 -26.03 13.73 28.14
C LEU A 25 -24.99 12.64 27.84
N TRP A 26 -24.82 11.67 28.76
CA TRP A 26 -23.93 10.51 28.55
C TRP A 26 -24.46 9.52 27.51
N ILE A 27 -25.77 9.39 27.35
CA ILE A 27 -26.36 8.58 26.27
C ILE A 27 -26.14 9.28 24.93
N ILE A 28 -26.35 10.59 24.82
CA ILE A 28 -26.12 11.32 23.56
C ILE A 28 -24.64 11.33 23.18
N ILE A 29 -23.74 11.64 24.12
CA ILE A 29 -22.29 11.61 23.88
C ILE A 29 -21.83 10.18 23.62
N GLY A 30 -22.33 9.20 24.37
CA GLY A 30 -22.05 7.78 24.15
C GLY A 30 -22.53 7.29 22.79
N SER A 31 -23.71 7.72 22.33
CA SER A 31 -24.26 7.36 21.02
C SER A 31 -23.49 8.04 19.89
N ILE A 32 -23.06 9.30 20.03
CA ILE A 32 -22.24 9.99 19.02
C ILE A 32 -20.84 9.38 18.97
N VAL A 33 -20.25 9.03 20.12
CA VAL A 33 -18.96 8.34 20.20
C VAL A 33 -19.08 6.92 19.65
N VAL A 34 -20.15 6.20 19.93
CA VAL A 34 -20.40 4.87 19.35
C VAL A 34 -20.71 4.95 17.87
N LEU A 35 -21.33 6.03 17.37
CA LEU A 35 -21.55 6.25 15.93
C LEU A 35 -20.24 6.64 15.22
N ALA A 36 -19.41 7.49 15.84
CA ALA A 36 -18.09 7.86 15.33
C ALA A 36 -17.07 6.72 15.43
N ILE A 37 -17.16 5.88 16.47
CA ILE A 37 -16.44 4.62 16.60
C ILE A 37 -17.02 3.59 15.63
N ALA A 38 -18.33 3.50 15.40
CA ALA A 38 -18.88 2.56 14.41
C ALA A 38 -18.49 2.96 12.98
N LEU A 39 -18.41 4.26 12.68
CA LEU A 39 -17.92 4.77 11.39
C LEU A 39 -16.39 4.67 11.28
N GLY A 40 -15.63 4.92 12.36
CA GLY A 40 -14.16 4.86 12.37
C GLY A 40 -13.55 3.46 12.59
N VAL A 41 -14.21 2.59 13.36
CA VAL A 41 -13.83 1.18 13.64
C VAL A 41 -14.47 0.23 12.64
N GLY A 42 -15.63 0.56 12.08
CA GLY A 42 -16.15 -0.11 10.88
C GLY A 42 -15.20 0.00 9.67
N LEU A 43 -14.30 0.98 9.69
CA LEU A 43 -13.23 1.13 8.69
C LEU A 43 -11.82 0.77 9.24
N GLY A 44 -11.57 0.88 10.55
CA GLY A 44 -10.26 0.61 11.17
C GLY A 44 -10.02 -0.82 11.66
N VAL A 45 -11.05 -1.66 11.81
CA VAL A 45 -10.91 -3.08 12.23
C VAL A 45 -11.34 -4.04 11.11
N GLY A 46 -11.58 -3.51 9.90
CA GLY A 46 -11.64 -4.24 8.64
C GLY A 46 -10.32 -4.21 7.85
N LEU A 47 -9.17 -4.07 8.51
CA LEU A 47 -7.85 -4.19 7.88
C LEU A 47 -7.39 -5.65 7.85
N LYS A 48 -8.22 -6.50 7.24
CA LYS A 48 -7.80 -7.59 6.36
C LYS A 48 -8.26 -7.14 4.99
N GLY A 49 -7.36 -7.04 4.03
CA GLY A 49 -7.60 -6.47 2.71
C GLY A 49 -8.93 -6.92 2.10
N HIS A 50 -9.97 -6.13 2.30
CA HIS A 50 -11.11 -6.10 1.40
C HIS A 50 -10.79 -4.98 0.42
N HIS A 51 -10.23 -5.39 -0.72
CA HIS A 51 -10.26 -4.58 -1.92
C HIS A 51 -11.71 -4.18 -2.19
N ASN A 52 -12.09 -2.96 -1.81
CA ASN A 52 -13.29 -2.32 -2.31
C ASN A 52 -13.03 -1.96 -3.77
N HIS A 53 -13.07 -2.97 -4.63
CA HIS A 53 -13.46 -2.77 -6.01
C HIS A 53 -14.89 -2.25 -5.97
N ASN A 54 -15.05 -0.93 -6.07
CA ASN A 54 -16.26 -0.44 -6.71
C ASN A 54 -16.30 -1.13 -8.08
N PRO A 55 -17.33 -1.93 -8.40
CA PRO A 55 -17.41 -2.61 -9.67
C PRO A 55 -17.27 -1.56 -10.78
N PRO A 56 -16.55 -1.86 -11.88
CA PRO A 56 -16.47 -0.96 -13.01
C PRO A 56 -17.90 -0.62 -13.44
N ARG A 57 -18.28 0.65 -13.29
CA ARG A 57 -19.66 1.14 -13.51
C ARG A 57 -20.04 1.26 -14.99
N ASN A 58 -19.28 0.63 -15.88
CA ASN A 58 -19.68 0.18 -17.20
C ASN A 58 -18.94 -1.14 -17.43
N ALA A 59 -19.63 -2.21 -17.84
CA ALA A 59 -18.91 -3.40 -18.30
C ALA A 59 -18.02 -2.97 -19.46
N THR A 60 -16.71 -3.18 -19.32
CA THR A 60 -15.71 -2.98 -20.38
C THR A 60 -15.01 -4.30 -20.54
N ALA A 61 -15.02 -4.84 -21.76
CA ALA A 61 -14.23 -6.00 -22.12
C ALA A 61 -12.89 -5.52 -22.70
N PHE A 62 -11.87 -6.36 -22.62
CA PHE A 62 -10.51 -6.04 -23.06
C PHE A 62 -10.03 -7.10 -24.05
N CYS A 63 -9.19 -6.72 -25.00
CA CYS A 63 -8.69 -7.62 -26.03
C CYS A 63 -7.22 -7.32 -26.33
N SER A 64 -6.45 -8.38 -26.58
CA SER A 64 -5.11 -8.36 -27.17
C SER A 64 -5.16 -9.17 -28.45
N ASN A 65 -4.98 -8.53 -29.61
CA ASN A 65 -4.98 -9.17 -30.93
C ASN A 65 -3.99 -8.51 -31.89
N ALA A 66 -3.80 -9.09 -33.09
CA ALA A 66 -2.89 -8.56 -34.10
C ALA A 66 -3.18 -7.09 -34.47
N ALA A 67 -4.44 -6.67 -34.53
CA ALA A 67 -4.83 -5.30 -34.88
C ALA A 67 -4.37 -4.26 -33.84
N GLY A 68 -4.43 -4.60 -32.55
CA GLY A 68 -3.91 -3.81 -31.44
C GLY A 68 -2.41 -4.01 -31.17
N SER A 69 -1.68 -4.70 -32.04
CA SER A 69 -0.29 -5.15 -31.77
C SER A 69 -0.19 -5.92 -30.44
N TYR A 70 -1.25 -6.65 -30.09
CA TYR A 70 -1.46 -7.40 -28.85
C TYR A 70 -1.42 -6.60 -27.55
N LYS A 71 -1.47 -5.26 -27.62
CA LYS A 71 -1.69 -4.42 -26.44
C LYS A 71 -3.08 -4.65 -25.87
N VAL A 72 -3.25 -4.36 -24.57
CA VAL A 72 -4.54 -4.50 -23.89
C VAL A 72 -5.44 -3.33 -24.26
N ASP A 73 -6.33 -3.53 -25.24
CA ASP A 73 -7.25 -2.53 -25.75
C ASP A 73 -8.69 -2.78 -25.27
N ASN A 74 -9.49 -1.72 -25.22
CA ASN A 74 -10.91 -1.83 -24.88
C ASN A 74 -11.72 -2.32 -26.08
N ILE A 75 -12.62 -3.27 -25.85
CA ILE A 75 -13.63 -3.71 -26.83
C ILE A 75 -15.04 -3.57 -26.26
N THR A 76 -16.03 -3.72 -27.15
CA THR A 76 -17.44 -3.74 -26.77
C THR A 76 -17.71 -4.84 -25.76
N ALA A 77 -18.35 -4.50 -24.64
CA ALA A 77 -18.68 -5.47 -23.62
C ALA A 77 -19.76 -6.48 -24.08
N PRO A 78 -19.71 -7.72 -23.59
CA PRO A 78 -20.71 -8.72 -23.89
C PRO A 78 -22.10 -8.34 -23.35
N SER A 79 -23.14 -8.84 -24.02
CA SER A 79 -24.54 -8.65 -23.63
C SER A 79 -24.96 -9.71 -22.62
N ARG A 80 -25.55 -9.30 -21.48
CA ARG A 80 -26.03 -10.19 -20.40
C ARG A 80 -27.50 -10.60 -20.60
N PHE A 81 -27.81 -11.84 -20.25
CA PHE A 81 -29.15 -12.41 -20.19
C PHE A 81 -29.35 -13.16 -18.87
N ASP A 82 -30.50 -12.99 -18.21
CA ASP A 82 -30.87 -13.81 -17.04
C ASP A 82 -31.62 -15.05 -17.52
N ILE A 83 -31.18 -16.23 -17.09
CA ILE A 83 -31.81 -17.50 -17.46
C ILE A 83 -33.01 -17.70 -16.51
N ALA A 84 -34.24 -17.69 -17.06
CA ALA A 84 -35.44 -17.94 -16.27
C ALA A 84 -35.38 -19.33 -15.64
N SER A 85 -35.87 -19.46 -14.39
CA SER A 85 -35.74 -20.63 -13.50
C SER A 85 -36.34 -21.96 -14.00
N ASP A 86 -36.84 -22.01 -15.23
CA ASP A 86 -37.49 -23.18 -15.86
C ASP A 86 -36.98 -23.47 -17.29
N ALA A 87 -35.94 -22.75 -17.74
CA ALA A 87 -35.29 -23.02 -19.02
C ALA A 87 -34.21 -24.08 -18.84
N THR A 88 -34.46 -25.30 -19.33
CA THR A 88 -33.37 -26.23 -19.61
C THR A 88 -32.45 -25.62 -20.68
N ILE A 89 -31.14 -25.88 -20.61
CA ILE A 89 -30.10 -25.43 -21.57
C ILE A 89 -30.55 -25.61 -23.04
N ASN A 90 -31.46 -26.55 -23.30
CA ASN A 90 -32.04 -26.87 -24.60
C ASN A 90 -33.18 -25.94 -25.09
N THR A 91 -33.50 -24.84 -24.41
CA THR A 91 -34.63 -23.94 -24.78
C THR A 91 -34.26 -22.48 -25.02
N LEU A 92 -32.97 -22.14 -25.07
CA LEU A 92 -32.50 -20.79 -25.39
C LEU A 92 -32.52 -20.54 -26.91
N PRO A 93 -32.74 -19.28 -27.36
CA PRO A 93 -33.01 -18.99 -28.77
C PRO A 93 -31.83 -19.40 -29.66
N SER A 94 -32.08 -20.27 -30.63
CA SER A 94 -31.21 -20.42 -31.79
C SER A 94 -31.12 -19.06 -32.51
N TRP A 95 -29.91 -18.52 -32.66
CA TRP A 95 -29.71 -17.29 -33.40
C TRP A 95 -30.14 -17.45 -34.87
N PRO A 96 -30.57 -16.36 -35.53
CA PRO A 96 -30.73 -16.35 -36.97
C PRO A 96 -29.40 -16.74 -37.59
N THR A 97 -29.41 -17.72 -38.47
CA THR A 97 -28.27 -18.10 -39.29
C THR A 97 -27.93 -16.96 -40.25
N ASP A 98 -27.21 -15.94 -39.77
CA ASP A 98 -26.34 -15.16 -40.64
C ASP A 98 -25.09 -16.02 -40.86
N THR A 99 -24.93 -16.45 -42.11
CA THR A 99 -24.20 -17.66 -42.52
C THR A 99 -22.67 -17.57 -42.47
N ASN A 100 -22.06 -16.76 -41.60
CA ASN A 100 -20.59 -16.57 -41.57
C ASN A 100 -19.96 -16.40 -40.16
N ILE A 101 -20.69 -16.63 -39.06
CA ILE A 101 -20.12 -16.48 -37.70
C ILE A 101 -20.22 -17.82 -36.95
N THR A 102 -19.08 -18.38 -36.56
CA THR A 102 -19.01 -19.57 -35.69
C THR A 102 -19.51 -19.21 -34.30
N ALA A 103 -20.44 -20.01 -33.76
CA ALA A 103 -20.94 -19.87 -32.40
C ALA A 103 -20.28 -20.89 -31.48
N TRP A 104 -19.87 -20.47 -30.28
CA TRP A 104 -19.22 -21.33 -29.29
C TRP A 104 -19.87 -21.17 -27.92
N ASN A 105 -19.95 -22.25 -27.14
CA ASN A 105 -20.57 -22.26 -25.82
C ASN A 105 -19.54 -22.65 -24.76
N LEU A 106 -19.47 -21.87 -23.68
CA LEU A 106 -18.70 -22.16 -22.48
C LEU A 106 -19.65 -22.25 -21.28
N THR A 107 -19.37 -23.16 -20.34
CA THR A 107 -20.11 -23.25 -19.07
C THR A 107 -19.14 -23.04 -17.91
N VAL A 108 -19.49 -22.21 -16.94
CA VAL A 108 -18.68 -21.91 -15.76
C VAL A 108 -19.50 -22.24 -14.51
N ASP A 109 -18.99 -23.15 -13.68
CA ASP A 109 -19.59 -23.43 -12.39
C ASP A 109 -19.11 -22.40 -11.35
N ASP A 110 -19.79 -21.25 -11.30
CA ASP A 110 -19.51 -20.17 -10.36
C ASP A 110 -20.13 -20.38 -8.97
N THR A 111 -20.60 -21.61 -8.69
CA THR A 111 -21.07 -22.05 -7.37
C THR A 111 -19.94 -22.76 -6.61
N LYS A 112 -20.19 -23.10 -5.35
CA LYS A 112 -19.17 -23.74 -4.50
C LYS A 112 -18.65 -25.09 -5.01
N SER A 113 -19.41 -25.80 -5.84
CA SER A 113 -18.97 -27.08 -6.43
C SER A 113 -17.88 -26.90 -7.49
N GLY A 114 -17.88 -25.77 -8.21
CA GLY A 114 -16.88 -25.45 -9.23
C GLY A 114 -15.66 -24.72 -8.70
N TYR A 115 -15.52 -24.60 -7.37
CA TYR A 115 -14.41 -23.87 -6.75
C TYR A 115 -13.12 -24.67 -6.82
N LYS A 116 -12.15 -24.16 -7.59
CA LYS A 116 -10.79 -24.72 -7.67
C LYS A 116 -9.81 -23.94 -6.77
N GLN A 117 -8.54 -23.86 -7.18
CA GLN A 117 -7.45 -23.21 -6.46
C GLN A 117 -7.62 -21.70 -6.29
N ILE A 118 -6.92 -21.14 -5.30
CA ILE A 118 -6.79 -19.70 -5.08
C ILE A 118 -5.50 -19.22 -5.74
N ILE A 119 -5.57 -18.14 -6.50
CA ILE A 119 -4.44 -17.53 -7.18
C ILE A 119 -3.63 -16.68 -6.22
N ALA A 120 -2.33 -16.96 -6.12
CA ALA A 120 -1.36 -16.11 -5.44
C ALA A 120 -0.94 -14.93 -6.34
N GLY A 121 -0.85 -15.16 -7.65
CA GLY A 121 -0.58 -14.12 -8.62
C GLY A 121 0.21 -14.60 -9.83
N PHE A 122 0.76 -13.63 -10.55
CA PHE A 122 1.52 -13.81 -11.79
C PHE A 122 2.78 -12.96 -11.73
N GLY A 123 3.79 -13.27 -12.54
CA GLY A 123 4.95 -12.40 -12.74
C GLY A 123 6.06 -13.00 -13.58
N ALA A 124 7.30 -12.73 -13.21
CA ALA A 124 8.48 -13.26 -13.89
C ALA A 124 9.67 -13.37 -12.92
N THR A 125 10.81 -13.88 -13.38
CA THR A 125 12.04 -14.01 -12.60
C THR A 125 12.89 -12.75 -12.69
N VAL A 126 13.27 -12.21 -11.54
CA VAL A 126 14.29 -11.16 -11.42
C VAL A 126 15.66 -11.84 -11.51
N THR A 127 16.30 -11.70 -12.67
CA THR A 127 17.65 -12.23 -12.97
C THR A 127 18.71 -11.15 -12.80
N ASP A 128 19.99 -11.52 -12.79
CA ASP A 128 21.06 -10.52 -12.83
C ASP A 128 20.97 -9.65 -14.10
N ALA A 129 20.53 -10.24 -15.21
CA ALA A 129 20.18 -9.49 -16.42
C ALA A 129 19.12 -8.43 -16.16
N THR A 130 18.05 -8.79 -15.43
CA THR A 130 17.00 -7.85 -15.02
C THR A 130 17.58 -6.73 -14.15
N VAL A 131 18.38 -7.09 -13.14
CA VAL A 131 18.98 -6.12 -12.21
C VAL A 131 19.87 -5.13 -12.96
N SER A 132 20.77 -5.62 -13.81
CA SER A 132 21.66 -4.80 -14.63
C SER A 132 20.90 -3.90 -15.60
N THR A 133 19.92 -4.47 -16.30
CA THR A 133 19.09 -3.77 -17.29
C THR A 133 18.29 -2.64 -16.65
N LEU A 134 17.55 -2.93 -15.57
CA LEU A 134 16.70 -1.91 -14.94
C LEU A 134 17.52 -0.88 -14.17
N SER A 135 18.67 -1.26 -13.59
CA SER A 135 19.54 -0.33 -12.87
C SER A 135 20.38 0.55 -13.79
N SER A 136 20.44 0.26 -15.10
CA SER A 136 21.02 1.15 -16.10
C SER A 136 20.19 2.41 -16.34
N GLN A 137 18.90 2.39 -15.96
CA GLN A 137 17.98 3.49 -16.12
C GLN A 137 18.12 4.50 -14.98
N ASP A 138 17.71 5.75 -15.21
CA ASP A 138 17.61 6.71 -14.12
C ASP A 138 16.52 6.29 -13.10
N ASN A 139 16.66 6.73 -11.85
CA ASN A 139 15.77 6.32 -10.76
C ASN A 139 14.27 6.60 -11.04
N ALA A 140 13.93 7.65 -11.80
CA ALA A 140 12.53 7.95 -12.10
C ALA A 140 11.98 6.97 -13.13
N THR A 141 12.75 6.66 -14.17
CA THR A 141 12.40 5.68 -15.20
C THR A 141 12.32 4.27 -14.64
N GLN A 142 13.33 3.82 -13.87
CA GLN A 142 13.31 2.52 -13.21
C GLN A 142 12.06 2.38 -12.35
N LYS A 143 11.75 3.38 -11.51
CA LYS A 143 10.55 3.37 -10.67
C LYS A 143 9.26 3.32 -11.48
N ALA A 144 9.19 4.03 -12.61
CA ALA A 144 8.01 4.00 -13.50
C ALA A 144 7.82 2.61 -14.13
N ILE A 145 8.90 1.95 -14.54
CA ILE A 145 8.87 0.56 -15.04
C ILE A 145 8.37 -0.36 -13.93
N LEU A 146 8.95 -0.30 -12.73
CA LEU A 146 8.54 -1.13 -11.60
C LEU A 146 7.07 -0.91 -11.24
N GLN A 147 6.57 0.33 -11.23
CA GLN A 147 5.16 0.65 -11.01
C GLN A 147 4.26 -0.05 -12.04
N LYS A 148 4.63 -0.06 -13.32
CA LYS A 148 3.89 -0.74 -14.38
C LYS A 148 3.96 -2.26 -14.30
N LEU A 149 5.01 -2.82 -13.71
CA LEU A 149 5.14 -4.26 -13.52
C LEU A 149 4.33 -4.75 -12.33
N VAL A 150 4.48 -4.14 -11.15
CA VAL A 150 4.00 -4.75 -9.88
C VAL A 150 2.74 -4.13 -9.30
N THR A 151 2.18 -3.08 -9.91
CA THR A 151 0.97 -2.41 -9.39
C THR A 151 -0.21 -2.48 -10.36
N SER A 152 -1.40 -2.17 -9.86
CA SER A 152 -2.65 -2.11 -10.64
C SER A 152 -2.65 -1.07 -11.77
N ASP A 153 -1.68 -0.16 -11.81
CA ASP A 153 -1.51 0.80 -12.91
C ASP A 153 -0.99 0.14 -14.20
N GLY A 154 -0.53 -1.12 -14.11
CA GLY A 154 -0.05 -1.93 -15.23
C GLY A 154 -0.46 -3.40 -15.09
N ALA A 155 0.53 -4.30 -15.04
CA ALA A 155 0.33 -5.75 -15.02
C ALA A 155 -0.03 -6.32 -13.65
N ASN A 156 0.24 -5.59 -12.56
CA ASN A 156 -0.06 -6.05 -11.19
C ASN A 156 0.58 -7.41 -10.84
N PHE A 157 1.82 -7.63 -11.29
CA PHE A 157 2.58 -8.81 -10.92
C PHE A 157 2.80 -8.89 -9.41
N SER A 158 2.60 -10.09 -8.88
CA SER A 158 2.42 -10.38 -7.45
C SER A 158 3.07 -11.70 -7.04
N VAL A 159 3.67 -12.44 -7.98
CA VAL A 159 4.56 -13.56 -7.70
C VAL A 159 5.84 -13.32 -8.50
N MET A 160 6.97 -13.19 -7.81
CA MET A 160 8.28 -13.02 -8.44
C MET A 160 9.18 -14.18 -8.04
N ARG A 161 9.92 -14.68 -9.01
CA ARG A 161 11.03 -15.60 -8.77
C ARG A 161 12.34 -14.80 -8.83
N HIS A 162 13.42 -15.29 -8.22
CA HIS A 162 14.76 -14.75 -8.43
C HIS A 162 15.81 -15.83 -8.23
N THR A 163 17.04 -15.50 -8.60
CA THR A 163 18.18 -16.41 -8.60
C THR A 163 18.94 -16.28 -7.29
N ILE A 164 19.25 -17.41 -6.65
CA ILE A 164 20.14 -17.45 -5.48
C ILE A 164 21.56 -17.66 -5.99
N GLY A 165 22.33 -16.57 -6.11
CA GLY A 165 23.58 -16.55 -6.84
C GLY A 165 23.35 -16.39 -8.36
N SER A 166 24.34 -16.75 -9.17
CA SER A 166 24.26 -16.61 -10.63
C SER A 166 23.31 -17.62 -11.28
N SER A 167 22.78 -17.23 -12.43
CA SER A 167 22.05 -18.06 -13.39
C SER A 167 22.77 -18.09 -14.74
N ASP A 168 22.14 -18.68 -15.75
CA ASP A 168 22.53 -18.50 -17.15
C ASP A 168 22.38 -17.06 -17.63
N LEU A 169 21.45 -16.28 -17.06
CA LEU A 169 21.26 -14.85 -17.29
C LEU A 169 22.04 -13.97 -16.30
N SER A 170 23.28 -14.36 -16.05
CA SER A 170 24.29 -13.60 -15.29
C SER A 170 25.50 -13.31 -16.17
N ALA A 171 26.16 -12.17 -15.96
CA ALA A 171 27.36 -11.82 -16.74
C ALA A 171 28.56 -12.76 -16.43
N GLU A 172 28.65 -13.20 -15.18
CA GLU A 172 29.67 -14.13 -14.69
C GLU A 172 29.02 -15.09 -13.70
N ALA A 173 29.59 -16.28 -13.55
CA ALA A 173 29.09 -17.26 -12.60
C ALA A 173 29.69 -17.03 -11.21
N TYR A 174 28.83 -17.02 -10.21
CA TYR A 174 29.20 -16.82 -8.80
C TYR A 174 28.17 -17.44 -7.87
N THR A 175 28.58 -17.67 -6.63
CA THR A 175 27.69 -17.96 -5.50
C THR A 175 27.95 -16.99 -4.37
N TYR A 176 27.16 -17.08 -3.30
CA TYR A 176 27.39 -16.25 -2.11
C TYR A 176 28.51 -16.78 -1.21
N ASP A 177 29.18 -17.88 -1.58
CA ASP A 177 30.27 -18.45 -0.79
C ASP A 177 31.27 -19.26 -1.64
N ASP A 178 31.75 -18.67 -2.75
CA ASP A 178 32.69 -19.36 -3.64
C ASP A 178 34.03 -19.68 -2.97
N ASN A 179 34.44 -18.87 -1.99
CA ASN A 179 35.64 -19.02 -1.16
C ASN A 179 36.90 -19.46 -1.94
N ASN A 180 37.10 -18.89 -3.14
CA ASN A 180 38.17 -19.24 -4.09
C ASN A 180 38.29 -20.76 -4.35
N GLY A 181 37.17 -21.48 -4.33
CA GLY A 181 37.09 -22.93 -4.51
C GLY A 181 37.51 -23.76 -3.29
N THR A 182 37.78 -23.14 -2.14
CA THR A 182 38.16 -23.85 -0.91
C THR A 182 36.95 -24.11 -0.03
N THR A 183 36.91 -25.28 0.62
CA THR A 183 35.78 -25.69 1.47
C THR A 183 35.55 -24.72 2.64
N ASP A 184 34.31 -24.26 2.81
CA ASP A 184 33.88 -23.37 3.90
C ASP A 184 32.67 -23.95 4.65
N ASN A 185 32.87 -25.02 5.40
CA ASN A 185 31.76 -25.76 6.02
C ASN A 185 30.96 -24.95 7.07
N ASP A 186 31.52 -23.87 7.64
CA ASP A 186 30.82 -22.97 8.56
C ASP A 186 30.30 -21.69 7.87
N LEU A 187 30.49 -21.58 6.54
CA LEU A 187 30.09 -20.47 5.69
C LEU A 187 30.64 -19.14 6.24
N SER A 188 31.86 -19.16 6.76
CA SER A 188 32.49 -18.02 7.43
C SER A 188 32.73 -16.85 6.47
N ASN A 189 32.87 -17.11 5.18
CA ASN A 189 33.09 -16.12 4.11
C ASN A 189 31.82 -15.78 3.31
N PHE A 190 30.65 -16.29 3.73
CA PHE A 190 29.38 -15.99 3.08
C PHE A 190 29.15 -14.48 2.92
N SER A 191 28.86 -14.06 1.69
CA SER A 191 28.55 -12.68 1.33
C SER A 191 27.67 -12.63 0.10
N LEU A 192 26.66 -11.74 0.10
CA LEU A 192 25.83 -11.52 -1.09
C LEU A 192 26.64 -10.93 -2.27
N GLY A 193 27.81 -10.35 -2.01
CA GLY A 193 28.56 -9.58 -3.00
C GLY A 193 27.77 -8.38 -3.52
N ASP A 194 28.28 -7.75 -4.57
CA ASP A 194 27.61 -6.58 -5.17
C ASP A 194 26.35 -7.01 -5.93
N GLN A 195 26.41 -8.14 -6.66
CA GLN A 195 25.30 -8.66 -7.46
C GLN A 195 24.11 -9.08 -6.58
N GLY A 196 24.35 -9.90 -5.54
CA GLY A 196 23.28 -10.33 -4.62
C GLY A 196 22.71 -9.18 -3.80
N THR A 197 23.53 -8.18 -3.45
CA THR A 197 23.04 -6.97 -2.76
C THR A 197 22.14 -6.14 -3.68
N ALA A 198 22.51 -5.97 -4.95
CA ALA A 198 21.69 -5.25 -5.93
C ALA A 198 20.37 -5.97 -6.24
N MET A 199 20.40 -7.31 -6.34
CA MET A 199 19.22 -8.17 -6.46
C MET A 199 18.24 -7.93 -5.31
N ALA A 200 18.73 -8.04 -4.06
CA ALA A 200 17.91 -7.80 -2.88
C ALA A 200 17.35 -6.37 -2.84
N GLN A 201 18.14 -5.35 -3.21
CA GLN A 201 17.66 -3.96 -3.25
C GLN A 201 16.55 -3.74 -4.28
N LEU A 202 16.65 -4.36 -5.47
CA LEU A 202 15.61 -4.24 -6.49
C LEU A 202 14.31 -4.93 -6.03
N LEU A 203 14.42 -6.12 -5.44
CA LEU A 203 13.27 -6.82 -4.85
C LEU A 203 12.65 -6.05 -3.69
N ALA A 204 13.44 -5.35 -2.88
CA ALA A 204 12.95 -4.46 -1.82
C ALA A 204 12.12 -3.31 -2.41
N GLN A 205 12.60 -2.67 -3.48
CA GLN A 205 11.83 -1.62 -4.18
C GLN A 205 10.51 -2.16 -4.75
N MET A 206 10.50 -3.39 -5.28
CA MET A 206 9.26 -4.03 -5.72
C MET A 206 8.31 -4.29 -4.56
N LYS A 207 8.80 -4.80 -3.41
CA LYS A 207 8.00 -5.00 -2.18
C LYS A 207 7.49 -3.68 -1.58
N GLU A 208 8.19 -2.56 -1.74
CA GLU A 208 7.69 -1.25 -1.35
C GLU A 208 6.46 -0.82 -2.17
N LEU A 209 6.40 -1.22 -3.45
CA LEU A 209 5.27 -0.94 -4.34
C LEU A 209 4.14 -1.96 -4.17
N ASN A 210 4.49 -3.21 -3.86
CA ASN A 210 3.55 -4.32 -3.63
C ASN A 210 4.01 -5.19 -2.45
N SER A 211 3.53 -4.85 -1.24
CA SER A 211 3.97 -5.51 0.00
C SER A 211 3.57 -6.99 0.11
N ASP A 212 2.49 -7.37 -0.58
CA ASP A 212 1.90 -8.71 -0.50
C ASP A 212 2.44 -9.64 -1.61
N MET A 213 3.36 -9.14 -2.44
CA MET A 213 4.01 -9.91 -3.50
C MET A 213 4.73 -11.14 -2.93
N THR A 214 4.53 -12.33 -3.49
CA THR A 214 5.27 -13.54 -3.12
C THR A 214 6.65 -13.55 -3.79
N ILE A 215 7.72 -13.85 -3.05
CA ILE A 215 9.08 -14.02 -3.60
C ILE A 215 9.56 -15.46 -3.42
N LEU A 216 9.85 -16.12 -4.54
CA LEU A 216 10.50 -17.42 -4.64
C LEU A 216 12.00 -17.24 -4.96
N GLY A 217 12.89 -17.91 -4.23
CA GLY A 217 14.30 -18.04 -4.58
C GLY A 217 14.66 -19.46 -5.00
N SER A 218 15.44 -19.60 -6.07
CA SER A 218 15.99 -20.89 -6.52
C SER A 218 17.48 -20.75 -6.83
N PRO A 219 18.37 -21.64 -6.35
CA PRO A 219 19.75 -21.67 -6.77
C PRO A 219 19.91 -22.51 -8.04
N TRP A 220 20.72 -22.06 -8.99
CA TRP A 220 21.09 -22.89 -10.13
C TRP A 220 22.21 -23.87 -9.74
N SER A 221 23.09 -23.48 -8.82
CA SER A 221 24.10 -24.36 -8.26
C SER A 221 24.51 -23.89 -6.86
N PRO A 222 24.88 -24.80 -5.95
CA PRO A 222 25.63 -24.42 -4.76
C PRO A 222 27.06 -23.98 -5.11
N PRO A 223 27.81 -23.44 -4.14
CA PRO A 223 29.25 -23.22 -4.28
C PRO A 223 29.97 -24.44 -4.82
N GLY A 224 30.93 -24.25 -5.73
CA GLY A 224 31.62 -25.34 -6.42
C GLY A 224 32.27 -26.34 -5.47
N TRP A 225 32.79 -25.88 -4.33
CA TRP A 225 33.43 -26.73 -3.31
C TRP A 225 32.46 -27.68 -2.59
N MET A 226 31.13 -27.49 -2.71
CA MET A 226 30.12 -28.42 -2.19
C MET A 226 29.82 -29.56 -3.16
N LYS A 227 30.34 -29.53 -4.39
CA LYS A 227 30.05 -30.50 -5.46
C LYS A 227 31.18 -31.51 -5.60
N LEU A 228 30.86 -32.72 -6.04
CA LEU A 228 31.85 -33.80 -6.21
C LEU A 228 32.97 -33.44 -7.20
N ASN A 229 32.68 -32.61 -8.20
CA ASN A 229 33.66 -32.13 -9.17
C ASN A 229 34.42 -30.87 -8.72
N GLY A 230 34.03 -30.22 -7.62
CA GLY A 230 34.65 -29.00 -7.14
C GLY A 230 34.43 -27.78 -8.04
N GLN A 231 33.48 -27.81 -8.98
CA GLN A 231 33.27 -26.78 -10.00
C GLN A 231 31.88 -26.14 -9.88
N LEU A 232 31.82 -24.80 -9.87
CA LEU A 232 30.56 -24.07 -10.01
C LEU A 232 30.02 -24.24 -11.43
N VAL A 233 30.79 -23.74 -12.41
CA VAL A 233 30.56 -23.95 -13.84
C VAL A 233 31.55 -24.99 -14.32
N GLY A 234 31.07 -26.21 -14.51
CA GLY A 234 31.93 -27.37 -14.77
C GLY A 234 31.50 -28.18 -15.98
N ASN A 235 31.99 -29.42 -16.05
CA ASN A 235 31.49 -30.45 -16.95
C ASN A 235 30.35 -31.23 -16.28
N THR A 236 29.73 -32.14 -17.03
CA THR A 236 28.60 -32.96 -16.55
C THR A 236 29.02 -34.15 -15.67
N THR A 237 30.31 -34.42 -15.51
CA THR A 237 30.83 -35.56 -14.74
C THR A 237 30.88 -35.22 -13.26
N ASN A 238 30.29 -36.07 -12.43
CA ASN A 238 30.19 -35.87 -10.97
C ASN A 238 29.64 -34.47 -10.61
N ASN A 239 28.65 -34.00 -11.38
CA ASN A 239 28.00 -32.72 -11.16
C ASN A 239 26.85 -32.84 -10.14
N ASN A 240 27.12 -33.50 -9.02
CA ASN A 240 26.19 -33.75 -7.93
C ASN A 240 26.73 -33.12 -6.64
N LEU A 241 25.85 -32.95 -5.65
CA LEU A 241 26.24 -32.54 -4.31
C LEU A 241 27.18 -33.60 -3.70
N ASP A 242 28.30 -33.19 -3.12
CA ASP A 242 29.16 -34.11 -2.36
C ASP A 242 28.65 -34.26 -0.94
N ASP A 243 27.48 -34.89 -0.79
CA ASP A 243 26.81 -35.08 0.50
C ASP A 243 26.93 -36.51 1.05
N GLY A 244 27.66 -37.38 0.35
CA GLY A 244 27.81 -38.80 0.68
C GLY A 244 26.62 -39.67 0.29
N TYR A 245 25.61 -39.13 -0.40
CA TYR A 245 24.53 -39.90 -1.01
C TYR A 245 25.09 -40.98 -1.96
N GLY A 246 24.44 -42.14 -1.99
CA GLY A 246 24.90 -43.31 -2.77
C GLY A 246 26.17 -44.00 -2.26
N THR A 247 26.85 -43.46 -1.23
CA THR A 247 28.04 -44.09 -0.63
C THR A 247 27.69 -45.01 0.55
N SER A 248 28.62 -45.88 0.94
CA SER A 248 28.47 -46.72 2.14
C SER A 248 28.42 -45.94 3.46
N LYS A 249 28.86 -44.67 3.45
CA LYS A 249 28.80 -43.78 4.62
C LYS A 249 27.45 -43.05 4.75
N GLY A 250 26.69 -42.95 3.65
CA GLY A 250 25.35 -42.36 3.61
C GLY A 250 25.32 -40.83 3.57
N LEU A 251 24.10 -40.30 3.38
CA LEU A 251 23.78 -38.88 3.31
C LEU A 251 24.21 -38.12 4.57
N GLY A 252 24.92 -37.00 4.39
CA GLY A 252 25.48 -36.15 5.44
C GLY A 252 26.91 -36.49 5.86
N SER A 253 27.51 -37.54 5.31
CA SER A 253 28.81 -38.05 5.78
C SER A 253 30.02 -37.17 5.45
N THR A 254 29.85 -36.17 4.58
CA THR A 254 30.89 -35.20 4.17
C THR A 254 30.79 -33.87 4.91
N GLY A 255 29.66 -33.60 5.58
CA GLY A 255 29.33 -32.31 6.18
C GLY A 255 28.67 -31.31 5.23
N HIS A 256 28.71 -31.53 3.91
CA HIS A 256 28.19 -30.57 2.93
C HIS A 256 26.65 -30.49 2.92
N SER A 257 25.90 -31.53 3.31
CA SER A 257 24.45 -31.40 3.51
C SER A 257 24.10 -30.34 4.57
N HIS A 258 24.92 -30.22 5.62
CA HIS A 258 24.71 -29.22 6.67
C HIS A 258 25.06 -27.82 6.17
N ALA A 259 26.20 -27.67 5.51
CA ALA A 259 26.62 -26.38 4.93
C ALA A 259 25.61 -25.91 3.88
N PHE A 260 25.14 -26.80 3.01
CA PHE A 260 24.11 -26.52 2.00
C PHE A 260 22.80 -26.02 2.64
N ALA A 261 22.33 -26.68 3.72
CA ALA A 261 21.15 -26.19 4.44
C ALA A 261 21.36 -24.83 5.12
N GLN A 262 22.55 -24.59 5.70
CA GLN A 262 22.87 -23.30 6.31
C GLN A 262 23.07 -22.19 5.28
N TYR A 263 23.45 -22.52 4.04
CA TYR A 263 23.58 -21.55 2.95
C TYR A 263 22.24 -20.86 2.68
N PHE A 264 21.14 -21.62 2.60
CA PHE A 264 19.79 -21.03 2.50
C PHE A 264 19.41 -20.17 3.70
N VAL A 265 19.75 -20.60 4.93
CA VAL A 265 19.48 -19.82 6.14
C VAL A 265 20.19 -18.46 6.08
N LYS A 266 21.48 -18.44 5.73
CA LYS A 266 22.27 -17.20 5.63
C LYS A 266 21.76 -16.29 4.52
N TYR A 267 21.42 -16.87 3.36
CA TYR A 267 20.83 -16.14 2.24
C TYR A 267 19.50 -15.47 2.64
N ILE A 268 18.55 -16.21 3.23
CA ILE A 268 17.24 -15.66 3.63
C ILE A 268 17.42 -14.55 4.67
N GLN A 269 18.32 -14.73 5.65
CA GLN A 269 18.61 -13.72 6.66
C GLN A 269 19.25 -12.46 6.06
N ALA A 270 20.20 -12.61 5.14
CA ALA A 270 20.86 -11.48 4.49
C ALA A 270 19.90 -10.67 3.62
N PHE A 271 18.96 -11.32 2.92
CA PHE A 271 17.89 -10.62 2.19
C PHE A 271 16.91 -9.91 3.15
N ALA A 272 16.57 -10.54 4.27
CA ALA A 272 15.72 -9.94 5.29
C ALA A 272 16.35 -8.68 5.91
N ASP A 273 17.66 -8.67 6.12
CA ASP A 273 18.42 -7.51 6.61
C ASP A 273 18.38 -6.32 5.63
N LEU A 274 18.15 -6.59 4.34
CA LEU A 274 17.95 -5.58 3.28
C LEU A 274 16.48 -5.24 3.05
N GLY A 275 15.56 -5.75 3.87
CA GLY A 275 14.12 -5.45 3.80
C GLY A 275 13.32 -6.36 2.86
N VAL A 276 13.91 -7.46 2.39
CA VAL A 276 13.22 -8.45 1.54
C VAL A 276 12.95 -9.73 2.31
N TYR A 277 11.68 -10.02 2.53
CA TYR A 277 11.28 -11.31 3.06
C TYR A 277 11.11 -12.32 1.92
N ILE A 278 11.82 -13.46 2.01
CA ILE A 278 11.72 -14.57 1.06
C ILE A 278 10.61 -15.51 1.51
N ASP A 279 9.58 -15.62 0.69
CA ASP A 279 8.37 -16.38 1.00
C ASP A 279 8.59 -17.88 0.77
N ALA A 280 9.31 -18.25 -0.29
CA ALA A 280 9.60 -19.64 -0.63
C ALA A 280 11.00 -19.84 -1.21
N ILE A 281 11.51 -21.08 -1.11
CA ILE A 281 12.67 -21.55 -1.85
C ILE A 281 12.40 -22.89 -2.55
N THR A 282 13.03 -23.12 -3.68
CA THR A 282 13.35 -24.47 -4.16
C THR A 282 14.80 -24.75 -3.83
N ILE A 283 15.17 -26.02 -3.60
CA ILE A 283 16.56 -26.33 -3.22
C ILE A 283 17.51 -26.36 -4.43
N GLN A 284 16.97 -26.41 -5.65
CA GLN A 284 17.72 -26.53 -6.89
C GLN A 284 16.79 -26.20 -8.06
N ASN A 285 17.23 -25.33 -8.97
CA ASN A 285 16.63 -25.13 -10.28
C ASN A 285 16.91 -26.33 -11.17
N GLU A 286 15.88 -26.88 -11.81
CA GLU A 286 15.98 -27.99 -12.76
C GLU A 286 16.94 -29.11 -12.27
N PRO A 287 16.62 -29.79 -11.15
CA PRO A 287 17.51 -30.75 -10.52
C PRO A 287 17.89 -31.96 -11.38
N LEU A 288 17.22 -32.17 -12.53
CA LEU A 288 17.58 -33.21 -13.48
C LEU A 288 18.46 -32.68 -14.64
N ASN A 289 18.67 -31.38 -14.70
CA ASN A 289 19.46 -30.71 -15.72
C ASN A 289 20.95 -30.63 -15.32
N SER A 290 21.81 -31.29 -16.10
CA SER A 290 23.26 -31.29 -15.92
C SER A 290 23.96 -30.94 -17.23
N GLN A 291 24.32 -29.67 -17.38
CA GLN A 291 24.91 -29.13 -18.62
C GLN A 291 26.27 -28.49 -18.37
N ALA A 292 27.20 -28.70 -19.30
CA ALA A 292 28.52 -28.09 -19.24
C ALA A 292 28.43 -26.59 -19.57
N GLY A 293 29.21 -25.75 -18.88
CA GLY A 293 29.21 -24.30 -19.10
C GLY A 293 28.06 -23.54 -18.41
N TYR A 294 27.22 -24.24 -17.65
CA TYR A 294 26.16 -23.67 -16.82
C TYR A 294 26.44 -23.90 -15.34
N PRO A 295 25.96 -23.01 -14.44
CA PRO A 295 25.99 -23.27 -13.02
C PRO A 295 24.84 -24.22 -12.65
N THR A 296 24.84 -25.49 -13.08
CA THR A 296 23.79 -26.47 -12.69
C THR A 296 24.27 -27.51 -11.68
N MET A 297 23.35 -28.22 -11.04
CA MET A 297 23.65 -29.40 -10.23
C MET A 297 22.54 -30.45 -10.33
N TYR A 298 22.94 -31.71 -10.53
CA TYR A 298 22.03 -32.85 -10.53
C TYR A 298 21.77 -33.35 -9.11
N ILE A 299 20.50 -33.49 -8.73
CA ILE A 299 20.08 -34.07 -7.44
C ILE A 299 19.02 -35.15 -7.71
N TYR A 300 19.23 -36.37 -7.22
CA TYR A 300 18.23 -37.44 -7.36
C TYR A 300 16.96 -37.12 -6.56
N ALA A 301 15.80 -37.62 -7.01
CA ALA A 301 14.52 -37.29 -6.36
C ALA A 301 14.44 -37.73 -4.88
N ASP A 302 14.95 -38.92 -4.56
CA ASP A 302 14.98 -39.40 -3.18
C ASP A 302 16.09 -38.75 -2.34
N GLU A 303 17.21 -38.35 -2.96
CA GLU A 303 18.24 -37.50 -2.35
C GLU A 303 17.65 -36.16 -1.93
N SER A 304 16.97 -35.47 -2.86
CA SER A 304 16.28 -34.21 -2.61
C SER A 304 15.28 -34.31 -1.47
N GLY A 305 14.41 -35.32 -1.48
CA GLY A 305 13.48 -35.59 -0.38
C GLY A 305 14.18 -35.81 0.96
N LYS A 306 15.28 -36.56 0.99
CA LYS A 306 16.06 -36.78 2.23
C LYS A 306 16.81 -35.53 2.68
N LEU A 307 17.33 -34.71 1.76
CA LEU A 307 17.97 -33.44 2.07
C LEU A 307 16.98 -32.44 2.69
N ILE A 308 15.78 -32.32 2.11
CA ILE A 308 14.72 -31.45 2.63
C ILE A 308 14.32 -31.91 4.04
N ASN A 309 14.02 -33.20 4.22
CA ASN A 309 13.54 -33.72 5.50
C ASN A 309 14.63 -33.72 6.60
N GLY A 310 15.87 -34.06 6.25
CA GLY A 310 16.96 -34.25 7.20
C GLY A 310 17.76 -32.98 7.52
N TYR A 311 17.82 -32.02 6.61
CA TYR A 311 18.75 -30.89 6.70
C TYR A 311 18.08 -29.54 6.45
N VAL A 312 17.53 -29.30 5.26
CA VAL A 312 17.03 -27.97 4.86
C VAL A 312 15.82 -27.55 5.71
N GLY A 313 14.78 -28.38 5.77
CA GLY A 313 13.58 -28.12 6.56
C GLY A 313 13.88 -27.88 8.06
N PRO A 314 14.63 -28.77 8.73
CA PRO A 314 15.07 -28.55 10.11
C PRO A 314 15.90 -27.26 10.30
N ALA A 315 16.79 -26.93 9.36
CA ALA A 315 17.62 -25.72 9.45
C ALA A 315 16.76 -24.45 9.42
N LEU A 316 15.79 -24.35 8.50
CA LEU A 316 14.86 -23.22 8.42
C LEU A 316 14.02 -23.08 9.69
N ARG A 317 13.46 -24.19 10.20
CA ARG A 317 12.68 -24.20 11.46
C ARG A 317 13.52 -23.77 12.67
N ASN A 318 14.75 -24.27 12.77
CA ASN A 318 15.67 -23.92 13.87
C ASN A 318 16.06 -22.44 13.82
N ALA A 319 16.21 -21.88 12.62
CA ALA A 319 16.44 -20.45 12.40
C ALA A 319 15.17 -19.59 12.59
N LYS A 320 14.00 -20.22 12.80
CA LYS A 320 12.68 -19.56 12.95
C LYS A 320 12.28 -18.73 11.73
N LEU A 321 12.64 -19.21 10.55
CA LEU A 321 12.21 -18.64 9.28
C LEU A 321 10.85 -19.25 8.91
N ASN A 322 9.91 -18.44 8.40
CA ASN A 322 8.63 -18.97 7.88
C ASN A 322 8.68 -19.23 6.37
N THR A 323 9.87 -19.17 5.76
CA THR A 323 10.08 -19.47 4.34
C THR A 323 9.73 -20.93 4.08
N THR A 324 8.87 -21.18 3.09
CA THR A 324 8.41 -22.52 2.72
C THR A 324 9.36 -23.18 1.72
N VAL A 325 9.34 -24.52 1.65
CA VAL A 325 10.12 -25.26 0.64
C VAL A 325 9.18 -25.78 -0.44
N TRP A 326 9.54 -25.52 -1.70
CA TRP A 326 8.85 -26.02 -2.88
C TRP A 326 9.67 -27.13 -3.54
N ALA A 327 9.02 -28.20 -3.96
CA ALA A 327 9.66 -29.34 -4.62
C ALA A 327 9.70 -29.19 -6.15
N LEU A 328 10.54 -30.00 -6.80
CA LEU A 328 10.74 -30.08 -8.25
C LEU A 328 11.48 -28.89 -8.86
N ASP A 329 10.78 -27.85 -9.30
CA ASP A 329 11.33 -26.71 -10.08
C ASP A 329 11.93 -27.18 -11.42
N ASP A 330 11.20 -28.04 -12.12
CA ASP A 330 11.56 -28.69 -13.38
C ASP A 330 10.30 -29.01 -14.21
N ASN A 331 10.48 -29.68 -15.33
CA ASN A 331 9.48 -29.86 -16.38
C ASN A 331 8.32 -30.80 -16.03
N THR A 332 7.20 -30.65 -16.76
CA THR A 332 5.98 -31.45 -16.56
C THR A 332 6.16 -32.95 -16.83
N ASP A 333 7.14 -33.34 -17.64
CA ASP A 333 7.50 -34.73 -17.92
C ASP A 333 8.30 -35.42 -16.80
N ASP A 334 8.72 -34.67 -15.77
CA ASP A 334 9.45 -35.17 -14.60
C ASP A 334 8.59 -35.26 -13.32
N ALA A 335 7.26 -35.38 -13.48
CA ALA A 335 6.32 -35.39 -12.36
C ALA A 335 6.65 -36.45 -11.26
N ASP A 336 7.19 -37.61 -11.65
CA ASP A 336 7.64 -38.68 -10.74
C ASP A 336 8.63 -38.20 -9.66
N TYR A 337 9.43 -37.18 -9.99
CA TYR A 337 10.35 -36.55 -9.05
C TYR A 337 9.59 -35.89 -7.90
N ALA A 338 8.54 -35.11 -8.19
CA ALA A 338 7.71 -34.47 -7.19
C ALA A 338 7.02 -35.50 -6.27
N TYR A 339 6.43 -36.56 -6.84
CA TYR A 339 5.84 -37.65 -6.05
C TYR A 339 6.86 -38.30 -5.12
N THR A 340 8.09 -38.52 -5.60
CA THR A 340 9.16 -39.11 -4.80
C THR A 340 9.58 -38.19 -3.66
N VAL A 341 9.76 -36.90 -3.89
CA VAL A 341 10.10 -35.93 -2.83
C VAL A 341 9.01 -35.89 -1.77
N MET A 342 7.73 -35.87 -2.17
CA MET A 342 6.59 -35.91 -1.22
C MET A 342 6.62 -37.14 -0.31
N ASN A 343 7.04 -38.31 -0.81
CA ASN A 343 7.15 -39.52 0.00
C ASN A 343 8.17 -39.41 1.16
N TYR A 344 9.17 -38.54 1.03
CA TYR A 344 10.21 -38.35 2.05
C TYR A 344 10.00 -37.09 2.90
N ALA A 345 9.41 -36.04 2.34
CA ALA A 345 9.48 -34.69 2.90
C ALA A 345 8.13 -33.94 2.94
N ALA A 346 6.98 -34.61 2.84
CA ALA A 346 5.66 -33.97 2.85
C ALA A 346 5.45 -32.98 4.02
N ASP A 347 6.06 -33.21 5.18
CA ASP A 347 5.95 -32.32 6.35
C ASP A 347 6.68 -30.97 6.20
N TYR A 348 7.52 -30.82 5.17
CA TYR A 348 8.33 -29.64 4.90
C TYR A 348 8.05 -29.01 3.52
N VAL A 349 7.31 -29.69 2.66
CA VAL A 349 7.00 -29.22 1.30
C VAL A 349 5.59 -28.64 1.26
N ASP A 350 5.49 -27.36 0.93
CA ASP A 350 4.22 -26.63 0.87
C ASP A 350 3.67 -26.51 -0.56
N ALA A 351 4.55 -26.61 -1.57
CA ALA A 351 4.17 -26.51 -2.98
C ALA A 351 5.09 -27.31 -3.92
N VAL A 352 4.65 -27.48 -5.17
CA VAL A 352 5.46 -28.00 -6.28
C VAL A 352 5.59 -26.94 -7.37
N ALA A 353 6.81 -26.79 -7.89
CA ALA A 353 7.19 -25.86 -8.93
C ALA A 353 7.37 -26.60 -10.28
N TRP A 354 6.81 -26.06 -11.36
CA TRP A 354 6.74 -26.69 -12.68
C TRP A 354 7.24 -25.76 -13.79
N HIS A 355 7.98 -26.30 -14.76
CA HIS A 355 8.49 -25.59 -15.94
C HIS A 355 7.78 -26.04 -17.23
N CYS A 356 7.93 -25.27 -18.30
CA CYS A 356 7.24 -25.48 -19.58
C CYS A 356 8.11 -26.09 -20.71
N TYR A 357 9.33 -26.53 -20.43
CA TYR A 357 10.31 -26.91 -21.46
C TYR A 357 10.20 -28.37 -21.93
N ALA A 358 9.26 -29.14 -21.36
CA ALA A 358 8.95 -30.49 -21.79
C ALA A 358 8.73 -30.54 -23.31
N SER A 359 9.37 -31.51 -23.98
CA SER A 359 9.24 -31.69 -25.43
C SER A 359 7.79 -31.90 -25.88
N THR A 360 6.97 -32.50 -25.02
CA THR A 360 5.52 -32.59 -25.15
C THR A 360 4.90 -31.99 -23.90
N LEU A 361 4.50 -30.72 -24.00
CA LEU A 361 3.93 -29.98 -22.87
C LEU A 361 2.56 -30.57 -22.49
N ASN A 362 2.44 -31.03 -21.25
CA ASN A 362 1.20 -31.58 -20.72
C ASN A 362 0.89 -31.06 -19.31
N TRP A 363 -0.04 -30.12 -19.21
CA TRP A 363 -0.45 -29.55 -17.93
C TRP A 363 -1.36 -30.48 -17.10
N THR A 364 -1.92 -31.57 -17.67
CA THR A 364 -2.82 -32.47 -16.90
C THR A 364 -2.12 -33.15 -15.74
N VAL A 365 -0.79 -33.24 -15.77
CA VAL A 365 0.01 -33.80 -14.68
C VAL A 365 -0.17 -33.03 -13.36
N LEU A 366 -0.43 -31.71 -13.42
CA LEU A 366 -0.75 -30.93 -12.22
C LEU A 366 -2.13 -31.30 -11.65
N THR A 367 -3.10 -31.66 -12.52
CA THR A 367 -4.41 -32.15 -12.09
C THR A 367 -4.29 -33.53 -11.46
N GLU A 368 -3.49 -34.43 -12.04
CA GLU A 368 -3.18 -35.75 -11.46
C GLU A 368 -2.51 -35.62 -10.10
N PHE A 369 -1.53 -34.71 -9.99
CA PHE A 369 -0.83 -34.43 -8.73
C PHE A 369 -1.79 -33.85 -7.68
N HIS A 370 -2.65 -32.89 -8.05
CA HIS A 370 -3.66 -32.33 -7.16
C HIS A 370 -4.61 -33.40 -6.62
N ASN A 371 -5.05 -34.34 -7.46
CA ASN A 371 -5.94 -35.42 -7.05
C ASN A 371 -5.32 -36.30 -5.95
N GLN A 372 -3.99 -36.47 -5.96
CA GLN A 372 -3.26 -37.20 -4.93
C GLN A 372 -2.91 -36.34 -3.71
N TYR A 373 -2.54 -35.08 -3.91
CA TYR A 373 -2.11 -34.14 -2.88
C TYR A 373 -2.90 -32.82 -2.91
N PRO A 374 -4.19 -32.83 -2.56
CA PRO A 374 -5.08 -31.68 -2.78
C PRO A 374 -4.78 -30.44 -1.94
N ASN A 375 -3.96 -30.60 -0.90
CA ASN A 375 -3.56 -29.50 0.00
C ASN A 375 -2.21 -28.88 -0.35
N ILE A 376 -1.51 -29.40 -1.36
CA ILE A 376 -0.21 -28.89 -1.80
C ILE A 376 -0.44 -27.91 -2.94
N SER A 377 0.12 -26.71 -2.81
CA SER A 377 0.03 -25.68 -3.86
C SER A 377 0.89 -26.05 -5.06
N GLN A 378 0.57 -25.50 -6.22
CA GLN A 378 1.31 -25.76 -7.46
C GLN A 378 1.58 -24.44 -8.18
N TYR A 379 2.77 -24.25 -8.71
CA TYR A 379 3.15 -23.03 -9.41
C TYR A 379 3.86 -23.38 -10.72
N MET A 380 3.53 -22.69 -11.80
CA MET A 380 4.38 -22.67 -12.99
C MET A 380 5.44 -21.60 -12.75
N THR A 381 6.68 -22.01 -12.50
CA THR A 381 7.75 -21.14 -12.00
C THR A 381 8.67 -20.62 -13.10
N GLU A 382 8.66 -21.25 -14.27
CA GLU A 382 9.55 -20.86 -15.35
C GLU A 382 9.06 -21.26 -16.74
N CYS A 383 9.06 -20.28 -17.64
CA CYS A 383 8.90 -20.50 -19.07
C CYS A 383 9.56 -19.38 -19.87
N TRP A 384 10.45 -19.72 -20.79
CA TRP A 384 11.18 -18.74 -21.58
C TRP A 384 10.30 -18.07 -22.66
N THR A 385 10.69 -16.85 -23.02
CA THR A 385 10.05 -16.03 -24.06
C THR A 385 11.08 -15.66 -25.13
N PRO A 386 10.98 -16.19 -26.38
CA PRO A 386 11.86 -15.79 -27.49
C PRO A 386 11.63 -14.37 -28.01
N ASN A 387 12.58 -13.85 -28.81
CA ASN A 387 12.41 -12.60 -29.56
C ASN A 387 11.34 -12.70 -30.69
N ASP A 388 11.17 -13.88 -31.29
CA ASP A 388 10.17 -14.19 -32.34
C ASP A 388 8.92 -14.91 -31.78
N LEU A 389 8.56 -14.56 -30.55
CA LEU A 389 7.47 -15.16 -29.77
C LEU A 389 6.12 -15.15 -30.49
N SER A 390 5.54 -16.34 -30.66
CA SER A 390 4.10 -16.46 -30.96
C SER A 390 3.29 -16.00 -29.75
N TRP A 391 2.25 -15.20 -29.98
CA TRP A 391 1.35 -14.75 -28.91
C TRP A 391 0.70 -15.92 -28.16
N THR A 392 0.42 -17.03 -28.84
CA THR A 392 -0.14 -18.26 -28.25
C THR A 392 0.82 -18.93 -27.27
N HIS A 393 2.14 -18.77 -27.42
CA HIS A 393 3.11 -19.37 -26.49
C HIS A 393 2.91 -18.85 -25.06
N VAL A 394 2.72 -17.53 -24.91
CA VAL A 394 2.46 -16.89 -23.61
C VAL A 394 1.12 -17.31 -23.04
N VAL A 395 0.10 -17.42 -23.89
CA VAL A 395 -1.22 -17.91 -23.46
C VAL A 395 -1.12 -19.35 -22.98
N ASN A 396 -0.44 -20.23 -23.71
CA ASN A 396 -0.32 -21.65 -23.37
C ASN A 396 0.32 -21.87 -22.00
N PHE A 397 1.42 -21.19 -21.68
CA PHE A 397 2.05 -21.32 -20.37
C PHE A 397 1.36 -20.52 -19.26
N THR A 398 0.42 -19.62 -19.60
CA THR A 398 -0.34 -18.86 -18.59
C THR A 398 -1.70 -19.51 -18.30
N MET A 399 -2.48 -19.85 -19.31
CA MET A 399 -3.82 -20.42 -19.19
C MET A 399 -3.80 -21.91 -18.83
N GLY A 400 -2.90 -22.69 -19.44
CA GLY A 400 -2.79 -24.14 -19.22
C GLY A 400 -2.60 -24.52 -17.75
N PRO A 401 -1.63 -23.94 -17.02
CA PRO A 401 -1.47 -24.20 -15.59
C PRO A 401 -2.69 -23.79 -14.76
N LEU A 402 -3.34 -22.66 -15.08
CA LEU A 402 -4.53 -22.20 -14.34
C LEU A 402 -5.71 -23.17 -14.50
N GLN A 403 -5.90 -23.74 -15.69
CA GLN A 403 -6.91 -24.78 -15.92
C GLN A 403 -6.61 -26.05 -15.10
N ASN A 404 -5.34 -26.28 -14.76
CA ASN A 404 -4.82 -27.48 -14.09
C ASN A 404 -4.27 -27.19 -12.68
N TRP A 405 -5.01 -26.44 -11.85
CA TRP A 405 -4.72 -26.27 -10.42
C TRP A 405 -3.49 -25.46 -10.02
N ALA A 406 -2.81 -24.76 -10.95
CA ALA A 406 -1.73 -23.85 -10.57
C ALA A 406 -2.25 -22.60 -9.85
N ASN A 407 -1.62 -22.28 -8.73
CA ASN A 407 -1.83 -21.09 -7.90
C ASN A 407 -1.14 -19.84 -8.45
N GLY A 408 -0.17 -19.98 -9.34
CA GLY A 408 0.51 -18.85 -9.96
C GLY A 408 1.42 -19.25 -11.11
N VAL A 409 1.83 -18.24 -11.87
CA VAL A 409 2.54 -18.37 -13.15
C VAL A 409 3.63 -17.30 -13.22
N THR A 410 4.89 -17.70 -13.40
CA THR A 410 6.00 -16.79 -13.66
C THR A 410 6.71 -17.12 -14.97
N ALA A 411 6.85 -16.11 -15.84
CA ALA A 411 7.72 -16.22 -17.01
C ALA A 411 9.20 -16.24 -16.58
N TRP A 412 10.10 -16.53 -17.54
CA TRP A 412 11.52 -16.58 -17.25
C TRP A 412 12.07 -15.21 -16.82
N THR A 413 12.66 -14.42 -17.71
CA THR A 413 13.33 -13.19 -17.29
C THR A 413 12.39 -11.98 -17.31
N LEU A 414 12.38 -11.20 -16.22
CA LEU A 414 11.56 -10.00 -16.11
C LEU A 414 12.07 -8.90 -17.03
N GLY A 415 13.40 -8.72 -17.14
CA GLY A 415 13.96 -7.74 -18.05
C GLY A 415 15.33 -8.08 -18.61
N THR A 416 15.60 -7.58 -19.81
CA THR A 416 16.85 -7.77 -20.57
C THR A 416 17.21 -6.52 -21.34
N ASN A 417 18.46 -6.42 -21.78
CA ASN A 417 18.82 -5.44 -22.80
C ASN A 417 18.42 -5.94 -24.22
N ASP A 418 18.58 -5.07 -25.23
CA ASP A 418 18.29 -5.41 -26.64
C ASP A 418 19.07 -6.60 -27.22
N ASN A 419 20.08 -7.11 -26.50
CA ASN A 419 20.83 -8.30 -26.87
C ASN A 419 20.44 -9.52 -26.00
N ALA A 420 19.25 -9.51 -25.39
CA ALA A 420 18.75 -10.57 -24.51
C ALA A 420 19.70 -10.89 -23.33
N GLY A 421 20.46 -9.91 -22.85
CA GLY A 421 21.50 -10.13 -21.84
C GLY A 421 21.48 -9.12 -20.69
N PRO A 422 22.55 -9.10 -19.87
CA PRO A 422 23.72 -9.99 -19.91
C PRO A 422 23.40 -11.48 -19.66
N HIS A 423 24.21 -12.36 -20.23
CA HIS A 423 24.12 -13.82 -20.06
C HIS A 423 25.51 -14.44 -20.09
N LEU A 424 25.65 -15.66 -19.56
CA LEU A 424 26.86 -16.46 -19.68
C LEU A 424 27.06 -16.88 -21.14
N GLU A 425 28.29 -17.18 -21.56
CA GLU A 425 28.58 -17.59 -22.94
C GLU A 425 27.73 -18.79 -23.39
N SER A 426 27.51 -19.75 -22.50
CA SER A 426 26.67 -20.92 -22.78
C SER A 426 25.19 -20.66 -22.50
N GLY A 427 24.82 -19.56 -21.85
CA GLY A 427 23.46 -19.25 -21.38
C GLY A 427 22.49 -18.84 -22.50
N CYS A 428 21.25 -18.52 -22.12
CA CYS A 428 20.22 -18.19 -23.09
C CYS A 428 20.47 -16.83 -23.77
N SER A 429 20.88 -16.86 -25.05
CA SER A 429 21.14 -15.66 -25.87
C SER A 429 19.93 -15.13 -26.63
N SER A 430 18.76 -15.74 -26.45
CA SER A 430 17.50 -15.36 -27.10
C SER A 430 16.33 -15.27 -26.14
N CYS A 431 16.59 -15.22 -24.83
CA CYS A 431 15.56 -15.08 -23.81
C CYS A 431 15.22 -13.61 -23.64
N ASP A 432 14.12 -13.17 -24.24
CA ASP A 432 13.65 -11.80 -24.14
C ASP A 432 12.93 -11.57 -22.82
N GLY A 433 13.09 -10.37 -22.27
CA GLY A 433 12.42 -9.95 -21.04
C GLY A 433 10.94 -9.71 -21.21
N ILE A 434 10.24 -9.53 -20.09
CA ILE A 434 8.93 -8.87 -20.10
C ILE A 434 9.09 -7.38 -20.48
N VAL A 435 10.21 -6.78 -20.07
CA VAL A 435 10.64 -5.43 -20.47
C VAL A 435 12.05 -5.48 -21.05
N SER A 436 12.25 -4.84 -22.21
CA SER A 436 13.56 -4.69 -22.82
C SER A 436 14.01 -3.23 -22.80
N VAL A 437 15.31 -3.00 -22.61
CA VAL A 437 15.91 -1.66 -22.51
C VAL A 437 17.04 -1.50 -23.52
N ASN A 438 17.01 -0.40 -24.27
CA ASN A 438 18.01 -0.14 -25.28
C ASN A 438 19.36 0.28 -24.70
N SER A 439 20.35 -0.59 -24.90
CA SER A 439 21.72 -0.42 -24.40
C SER A 439 22.53 0.68 -25.11
N THR A 440 22.05 1.22 -26.23
CA THR A 440 22.72 2.29 -27.01
C THR A 440 22.22 3.71 -26.70
N ALA A 441 21.19 3.86 -25.87
CA ALA A 441 20.78 5.14 -25.32
C ALA A 441 21.77 5.59 -24.22
N SER A 442 22.95 6.03 -24.69
CA SER A 442 24.15 6.41 -23.96
C SER A 442 23.94 7.07 -22.58
N ALA A 443 24.61 6.48 -21.58
CA ALA A 443 24.99 7.05 -20.27
C ALA A 443 25.96 8.26 -20.37
N ASP A 444 26.23 8.77 -21.56
CA ASP A 444 26.92 10.01 -21.87
C ASP A 444 26.05 10.85 -22.82
N SER A 445 25.16 11.68 -22.27
CA SER A 445 24.66 12.84 -22.99
C SER A 445 24.33 13.97 -22.02
N SER A 446 25.00 15.10 -22.22
CA SER A 446 24.65 16.41 -21.66
C SER A 446 23.35 16.98 -22.26
N ASP A 447 22.55 16.12 -22.91
CA ASP A 447 21.32 16.43 -23.60
C ASP A 447 20.13 15.85 -22.82
N ARG A 448 19.45 16.71 -22.06
CA ARG A 448 18.31 16.35 -21.20
C ARG A 448 17.03 15.96 -21.96
N ASN A 449 17.13 15.75 -23.27
CA ASN A 449 16.01 15.43 -24.17
C ASN A 449 16.18 14.10 -24.93
N ALA A 450 17.21 13.29 -24.64
CA ALA A 450 17.28 11.93 -25.17
C ALA A 450 16.20 11.07 -24.49
N ALA A 451 15.22 10.59 -25.26
CA ALA A 451 14.16 9.71 -24.77
C ALA A 451 14.77 8.39 -24.27
N THR A 452 14.49 8.03 -23.02
CA THR A 452 14.70 6.70 -22.45
C THR A 452 13.91 5.67 -23.27
N ASP A 453 14.62 4.74 -23.92
CA ASP A 453 14.06 3.77 -24.86
C ASP A 453 13.94 2.39 -24.19
N TYR A 454 12.85 2.17 -23.45
CA TYR A 454 12.45 0.86 -22.94
C TYR A 454 11.11 0.44 -23.56
N THR A 455 10.93 -0.86 -23.77
CA THR A 455 9.72 -1.43 -24.38
C THR A 455 9.18 -2.57 -23.52
N PHE A 456 7.87 -2.56 -23.26
CA PHE A 456 7.17 -3.74 -22.75
C PHE A 456 6.88 -4.68 -23.92
N ASN A 457 7.31 -5.94 -23.79
CA ASN A 457 7.21 -6.92 -24.86
C ASN A 457 5.83 -7.59 -24.91
N LEU A 458 5.60 -8.42 -25.93
CA LEU A 458 4.35 -9.15 -26.13
C LEU A 458 3.91 -9.92 -24.88
N SER A 459 4.86 -10.54 -24.19
CA SER A 459 4.65 -11.28 -22.94
C SER A 459 4.04 -10.41 -21.83
N TYR A 460 4.44 -9.14 -21.70
CA TYR A 460 3.83 -8.19 -20.75
C TYR A 460 2.33 -8.07 -20.97
N TYR A 461 1.90 -7.82 -22.21
CA TYR A 461 0.51 -7.53 -22.51
C TYR A 461 -0.37 -8.78 -22.44
N ILE A 462 0.12 -9.92 -22.94
CA ILE A 462 -0.63 -11.17 -22.86
C ILE A 462 -0.78 -11.63 -21.41
N MET A 463 0.29 -11.62 -20.61
CA MET A 463 0.18 -11.96 -19.18
C MET A 463 -0.71 -10.96 -18.43
N SER A 464 -0.72 -9.68 -18.82
CA SER A 464 -1.61 -8.66 -18.26
C SER A 464 -3.10 -8.95 -18.46
N GLN A 465 -3.49 -9.72 -19.49
CA GLN A 465 -4.88 -10.19 -19.65
C GLN A 465 -5.31 -11.12 -18.50
N PHE A 466 -4.37 -11.74 -17.81
CA PHE A 466 -4.64 -12.58 -16.64
C PHE A 466 -4.39 -11.79 -15.35
N SER A 467 -3.16 -11.31 -15.16
CA SER A 467 -2.68 -10.77 -13.89
C SER A 467 -3.42 -9.51 -13.42
N LYS A 468 -3.90 -8.70 -14.36
CA LYS A 468 -4.67 -7.48 -14.05
C LYS A 468 -6.10 -7.79 -13.62
N PHE A 469 -6.68 -8.87 -14.12
CA PHE A 469 -8.12 -9.17 -13.99
C PHE A 469 -8.42 -10.39 -13.12
N ILE A 470 -7.39 -11.16 -12.75
CA ILE A 470 -7.39 -12.27 -11.80
C ILE A 470 -6.39 -11.91 -10.68
N PRO A 471 -6.75 -10.99 -9.76
CA PRO A 471 -5.83 -10.53 -8.72
C PRO A 471 -5.54 -11.61 -7.67
N PRO A 472 -4.49 -11.43 -6.83
CA PRO A 472 -4.25 -12.29 -5.69
C PRO A 472 -5.49 -12.51 -4.83
N GLY A 473 -5.74 -13.76 -4.44
CA GLY A 473 -6.93 -14.19 -3.72
C GLY A 473 -8.12 -14.55 -4.61
N ALA A 474 -8.05 -14.32 -5.94
CA ALA A 474 -9.07 -14.81 -6.86
C ALA A 474 -9.10 -16.34 -6.86
N ARG A 475 -10.29 -16.90 -7.04
CA ARG A 475 -10.51 -18.35 -7.08
C ARG A 475 -10.82 -18.78 -8.51
N ILE A 476 -10.09 -19.74 -9.05
CA ILE A 476 -10.41 -20.31 -10.37
C ILE A 476 -11.70 -21.13 -10.27
N LEU A 477 -12.50 -21.06 -11.33
CA LEU A 477 -13.79 -21.74 -11.46
C LEU A 477 -13.69 -22.83 -12.52
N GLU A 478 -14.33 -23.96 -12.25
CA GLU A 478 -14.48 -25.04 -13.23
C GLU A 478 -15.19 -24.50 -14.48
N THR A 479 -14.55 -24.69 -15.63
CA THR A 479 -14.96 -24.12 -16.91
C THR A 479 -14.93 -25.22 -17.98
N ASP A 480 -16.09 -25.50 -18.56
CA ASP A 480 -16.28 -26.47 -19.64
C ASP A 480 -16.43 -25.77 -20.99
N GLY A 481 -16.09 -26.49 -22.06
CA GLY A 481 -16.25 -26.04 -23.44
C GLY A 481 -14.98 -25.51 -24.08
N SER A 482 -13.85 -25.46 -23.37
CA SER A 482 -12.54 -25.24 -24.00
C SER A 482 -12.20 -26.41 -24.93
N ALA A 483 -11.92 -26.15 -26.21
CA ALA A 483 -11.45 -27.16 -27.15
C ALA A 483 -10.64 -26.52 -28.29
N VAL A 484 -9.65 -27.26 -28.76
CA VAL A 484 -8.85 -26.98 -29.96
C VAL A 484 -8.94 -28.17 -30.91
N ASP A 485 -8.93 -27.91 -32.21
CA ASP A 485 -8.91 -28.94 -33.23
C ASP A 485 -7.48 -29.46 -33.51
N ASP A 486 -7.35 -30.41 -34.43
CA ASP A 486 -6.06 -31.00 -34.81
C ASP A 486 -5.08 -29.98 -35.43
N ASN A 487 -5.57 -28.82 -35.88
CA ASN A 487 -4.76 -27.74 -36.42
C ASN A 487 -4.34 -26.73 -35.34
N GLY A 488 -4.81 -26.88 -34.10
CA GLY A 488 -4.61 -25.94 -33.00
C GLY A 488 -5.61 -24.77 -32.99
N ASP A 489 -6.62 -24.80 -33.85
CA ASP A 489 -7.66 -23.78 -33.94
C ASP A 489 -8.81 -24.09 -32.97
N GLY A 490 -9.23 -23.13 -32.17
CA GLY A 490 -10.19 -23.36 -31.11
C GLY A 490 -10.48 -22.18 -30.21
N ILE A 491 -11.26 -22.47 -29.17
CA ILE A 491 -11.53 -21.56 -28.06
C ILE A 491 -11.05 -22.22 -26.78
N GLN A 492 -10.22 -21.53 -26.02
CA GLN A 492 -9.88 -21.90 -24.64
C GLN A 492 -10.31 -20.80 -23.69
N ALA A 493 -10.63 -21.16 -22.45
CA ALA A 493 -10.99 -20.19 -21.44
C ALA A 493 -10.56 -20.58 -20.04
N VAL A 494 -10.42 -19.57 -19.19
CA VAL A 494 -10.33 -19.71 -17.73
C VAL A 494 -11.21 -18.65 -17.08
N ALA A 495 -11.98 -19.06 -16.07
CA ALA A 495 -12.83 -18.16 -15.29
C ALA A 495 -12.37 -18.07 -13.84
N SER A 496 -12.59 -16.91 -13.21
CA SER A 496 -12.31 -16.68 -11.80
C SER A 496 -13.46 -16.00 -11.07
N LEU A 497 -13.56 -16.24 -9.77
CA LEU A 497 -14.30 -15.45 -8.80
C LEU A 497 -13.29 -14.63 -7.98
N ASN A 498 -13.30 -13.32 -8.16
CA ASN A 498 -12.37 -12.41 -7.51
C ASN A 498 -12.78 -12.11 -6.04
N PRO A 499 -11.86 -11.62 -5.19
CA PRO A 499 -12.15 -11.30 -3.78
C PRO A 499 -13.24 -10.26 -3.56
N ASP A 500 -13.52 -9.43 -4.57
CA ASP A 500 -14.61 -8.45 -4.58
C ASP A 500 -15.98 -9.03 -4.99
N GLY A 501 -16.04 -10.30 -5.37
CA GLY A 501 -17.24 -10.97 -5.85
C GLY A 501 -17.54 -10.78 -7.34
N SER A 502 -16.68 -10.10 -8.09
CA SER A 502 -16.74 -10.08 -9.57
C SER A 502 -16.31 -11.42 -10.15
N ARG A 503 -16.83 -11.80 -11.33
CA ARG A 503 -16.26 -12.91 -12.10
C ARG A 503 -15.50 -12.38 -13.31
N THR A 504 -14.35 -12.95 -13.58
CA THR A 504 -13.59 -12.67 -14.80
C THR A 504 -13.61 -13.92 -15.66
N VAL A 505 -13.77 -13.77 -16.97
CA VAL A 505 -13.50 -14.84 -17.95
C VAL A 505 -12.48 -14.33 -18.94
N VAL A 506 -11.36 -15.05 -19.04
CA VAL A 506 -10.33 -14.85 -20.07
C VAL A 506 -10.54 -15.91 -21.13
N ILE A 507 -10.62 -15.51 -22.40
CA ILE A 507 -10.92 -16.36 -23.55
C ILE A 507 -9.84 -16.16 -24.60
N GLU A 508 -9.23 -17.26 -25.02
CA GLU A 508 -8.38 -17.33 -26.20
C GLU A 508 -9.21 -17.76 -27.41
N ASN A 509 -9.03 -17.07 -28.53
CA ASN A 509 -9.53 -17.49 -29.84
C ASN A 509 -8.37 -17.62 -30.81
N THR A 510 -8.02 -18.86 -31.17
CA THR A 510 -6.96 -19.12 -32.15
C THR A 510 -7.47 -19.15 -33.58
N PHE A 511 -8.79 -19.21 -33.82
CA PHE A 511 -9.35 -19.16 -35.17
C PHE A 511 -8.93 -17.88 -35.92
N GLY A 512 -8.76 -18.02 -37.23
CA GLY A 512 -8.54 -16.89 -38.15
C GLY A 512 -9.76 -15.98 -38.36
N ASN A 513 -10.92 -16.32 -37.77
CA ASN A 513 -12.15 -15.54 -37.82
C ASN A 513 -12.69 -15.24 -36.41
N ASP A 514 -13.51 -14.19 -36.33
CA ASP A 514 -14.20 -13.85 -35.08
C ASP A 514 -15.20 -14.95 -34.71
N VAL A 515 -15.36 -15.17 -33.40
CA VAL A 515 -16.27 -16.17 -32.84
C VAL A 515 -17.24 -15.50 -31.89
N ASN A 516 -18.54 -15.81 -32.00
CA ASN A 516 -19.51 -15.37 -31.03
C ASN A 516 -19.60 -16.39 -29.89
N VAL A 517 -19.13 -16.03 -28.71
CA VAL A 517 -19.06 -16.92 -27.55
C VAL A 517 -20.21 -16.63 -26.60
N THR A 518 -20.94 -17.67 -26.22
CA THR A 518 -21.93 -17.63 -25.14
C THR A 518 -21.35 -18.30 -23.90
N VAL A 519 -21.35 -17.60 -22.77
CA VAL A 519 -20.89 -18.13 -21.49
C VAL A 519 -22.06 -18.28 -20.54
N TYR A 520 -22.27 -19.49 -20.05
CA TYR A 520 -23.30 -19.85 -19.08
C TYR A 520 -22.69 -19.95 -17.68
N LEU A 521 -23.20 -19.20 -16.72
CA LEU A 521 -22.86 -19.33 -15.30
C LEU A 521 -23.92 -20.21 -14.60
N ASN A 522 -23.49 -21.20 -13.83
CA ASN A 522 -24.41 -22.07 -13.06
C ASN A 522 -25.26 -21.31 -12.04
N SER A 523 -24.88 -20.09 -11.66
CA SER A 523 -25.71 -19.18 -10.87
C SER A 523 -26.95 -18.63 -11.60
N GLY A 524 -27.15 -18.97 -12.88
CA GLY A 524 -28.35 -18.63 -13.65
C GLY A 524 -28.20 -17.39 -14.55
N VAL A 525 -26.97 -16.99 -14.85
CA VAL A 525 -26.67 -15.84 -15.72
C VAL A 525 -25.97 -16.34 -16.97
N ALA A 526 -26.31 -15.80 -18.14
CA ALA A 526 -25.55 -16.00 -19.36
C ALA A 526 -25.08 -14.66 -19.92
N TRP A 527 -23.99 -14.66 -20.68
CA TRP A 527 -23.62 -13.54 -21.51
C TRP A 527 -23.14 -13.98 -22.89
N VAL A 528 -23.29 -13.12 -23.88
CA VAL A 528 -22.88 -13.35 -25.27
C VAL A 528 -21.98 -12.21 -25.72
N GLY A 529 -20.82 -12.54 -26.28
CA GLY A 529 -19.86 -11.57 -26.78
C GLY A 529 -19.14 -12.05 -28.02
N ASN A 530 -18.79 -11.10 -28.89
CA ASN A 530 -17.87 -11.34 -29.98
C ASN A 530 -16.44 -11.41 -29.42
N VAL A 531 -15.73 -12.49 -29.74
CA VAL A 531 -14.31 -12.68 -29.46
C VAL A 531 -13.57 -12.56 -30.78
N PRO A 532 -12.74 -11.51 -30.97
CA PRO A 532 -12.02 -11.30 -32.23
C PRO A 532 -11.13 -12.48 -32.60
N ASN A 533 -10.81 -12.61 -33.89
CA ASN A 533 -9.83 -13.60 -34.36
C ASN A 533 -8.45 -13.43 -33.71
N SER A 534 -7.71 -14.54 -33.60
CA SER A 534 -6.32 -14.59 -33.09
C SER A 534 -6.09 -13.66 -31.88
N SER A 535 -6.89 -13.85 -30.83
CA SER A 535 -6.98 -12.90 -29.72
C SER A 535 -7.06 -13.54 -28.35
N VAL A 536 -6.71 -12.75 -27.33
CA VAL A 536 -7.03 -13.00 -25.92
C VAL A 536 -7.97 -11.91 -25.45
N THR A 537 -9.16 -12.29 -25.03
CA THR A 537 -10.22 -11.38 -24.59
C THR A 537 -10.54 -11.61 -23.12
N THR A 538 -10.62 -10.53 -22.34
CA THR A 538 -10.94 -10.58 -20.91
C THR A 538 -12.20 -9.80 -20.60
N THR A 539 -13.12 -10.44 -19.88
CA THR A 539 -14.44 -9.88 -19.56
C THR A 539 -14.66 -9.87 -18.04
N PRO A 540 -14.45 -8.73 -17.36
CA PRO A 540 -14.86 -8.56 -15.97
C PRO A 540 -16.37 -8.38 -15.91
N THR A 541 -17.08 -9.29 -15.26
CA THR A 541 -18.54 -9.23 -15.06
C THR A 541 -18.87 -8.61 -13.69
N PRO A 542 -19.60 -7.49 -13.64
CA PRO A 542 -20.11 -6.94 -12.39
C PRO A 542 -21.23 -7.81 -11.78
N THR A 543 -21.29 -7.83 -10.45
CA THR A 543 -22.28 -8.56 -9.63
C THR A 543 -23.74 -8.10 -9.85
N ALA A 544 -23.98 -6.98 -10.54
CA ALA A 544 -25.31 -6.52 -10.96
C ALA A 544 -25.22 -5.54 -12.15
N ILE A 545 -25.88 -5.86 -13.27
CA ILE A 545 -26.14 -4.92 -14.39
C ILE A 545 -27.64 -5.00 -14.75
N PRO A 546 -28.32 -3.88 -15.09
CA PRO A 546 -29.76 -3.85 -15.30
C PRO A 546 -30.19 -4.74 -16.48
N THR A 547 -31.26 -5.50 -16.28
CA THR A 547 -32.01 -6.19 -17.34
C THR A 547 -32.53 -5.17 -18.34
N GLN A 548 -32.13 -5.24 -19.62
CA GLN A 548 -32.85 -4.55 -20.68
C GLN A 548 -33.97 -5.45 -21.23
N PRO A 549 -35.24 -5.01 -21.21
CA PRO A 549 -36.27 -5.60 -22.05
C PRO A 549 -36.04 -5.17 -23.49
N LEU A 550 -36.12 -6.11 -24.43
CA LEU A 550 -36.09 -5.86 -25.88
C LEU A 550 -37.17 -4.82 -26.27
N ALA A 551 -36.76 -3.59 -26.58
CA ALA A 551 -37.62 -2.56 -27.14
C ALA A 551 -37.41 -2.43 -28.64
N ARG A 552 -38.53 -2.53 -29.37
CA ARG A 552 -38.70 -2.50 -30.82
C ARG A 552 -38.30 -1.13 -31.42
N ARG A 553 -37.57 -1.16 -32.52
CA ARG A 553 -37.03 -0.01 -33.29
C ARG A 553 -38.15 0.80 -33.99
N ALA A 554 -38.04 2.14 -33.99
CA ALA A 554 -38.68 3.06 -34.93
C ALA A 554 -37.82 4.35 -35.09
N PRO A 555 -37.92 5.10 -36.22
CA PRO A 555 -36.80 5.83 -36.83
C PRO A 555 -36.76 7.36 -36.59
N ALA A 556 -35.64 7.94 -37.02
CA ALA A 556 -35.13 9.30 -36.81
C ALA A 556 -35.96 10.45 -37.42
N GLU A 557 -35.86 11.63 -36.80
CA GLU A 557 -36.16 12.93 -37.41
C GLU A 557 -34.98 13.90 -37.25
N THR A 558 -34.58 14.46 -38.38
CA THR A 558 -33.70 15.61 -38.64
C THR A 558 -34.40 16.93 -38.34
N ASP A 559 -33.70 17.93 -37.80
CA ASP A 559 -33.81 19.30 -38.30
C ASP A 559 -32.67 20.24 -37.86
N SER A 560 -32.73 21.48 -38.33
CA SER A 560 -31.70 22.21 -39.05
C SER A 560 -31.16 23.47 -38.36
N SER A 561 -30.27 24.15 -39.08
CA SER A 561 -29.34 25.23 -38.71
C SER A 561 -29.94 26.57 -38.27
N SER A 562 -29.13 27.40 -37.58
CA SER A 562 -29.10 28.84 -37.83
C SER A 562 -27.79 29.50 -37.38
N THR A 563 -27.32 30.42 -38.22
CA THR A 563 -26.07 31.21 -38.14
C THR A 563 -26.38 32.61 -37.64
N THR A 564 -25.55 33.24 -36.80
CA THR A 564 -25.51 34.72 -36.66
C THR A 564 -24.12 35.20 -36.25
N SER A 565 -23.74 36.34 -36.84
CA SER A 565 -22.42 36.96 -36.91
C SER A 565 -22.18 38.04 -35.84
N THR A 566 -20.88 38.31 -35.63
CA THR A 566 -20.20 39.55 -35.18
C THR A 566 -20.29 40.03 -33.73
N ARG A 567 -19.13 40.18 -33.05
CA ARG A 567 -18.41 41.46 -32.85
C ARG A 567 -17.10 41.28 -32.06
N THR A 568 -16.03 41.86 -32.59
CA THR A 568 -14.68 41.96 -32.01
C THR A 568 -14.62 43.01 -30.89
N GLN A 569 -14.03 42.67 -29.74
CA GLN A 569 -13.41 43.63 -28.81
C GLN A 569 -12.11 43.05 -28.25
N PHE A 570 -11.03 43.83 -28.38
CA PHE A 570 -9.70 43.58 -27.83
C PHE A 570 -9.60 44.18 -26.42
N SER A 571 -9.02 43.43 -25.47
CA SER A 571 -8.43 43.99 -24.25
C SER A 571 -7.23 43.15 -23.80
N LEU A 572 -6.13 43.83 -23.48
CA LEU A 572 -4.81 43.29 -23.13
C LEU A 572 -4.86 42.25 -21.99
N SER A 573 -4.28 41.07 -22.24
CA SER A 573 -3.87 40.09 -21.23
C SER A 573 -2.34 40.06 -21.13
N LEU A 574 -1.83 40.10 -19.90
CA LEU A 574 -0.45 39.75 -19.59
C LEU A 574 -0.40 38.22 -19.48
N SER A 575 0.04 37.51 -20.54
CA SER A 575 0.19 36.06 -20.51
C SER A 575 1.54 35.68 -19.89
N LEU A 576 1.50 34.89 -18.81
CA LEU A 576 2.51 33.85 -18.61
C LEU A 576 1.94 32.62 -19.30
N ASP A 577 2.40 32.36 -20.52
CA ASP A 577 2.03 31.18 -21.28
C ASP A 577 2.75 29.95 -20.71
N LEU A 578 1.99 29.09 -20.04
CA LEU A 578 2.25 27.66 -19.98
C LEU A 578 1.13 26.97 -20.77
N PRO A 579 1.41 25.93 -21.56
CA PRO A 579 0.42 25.35 -22.46
C PRO A 579 -0.69 24.70 -21.63
N THR A 580 -1.93 25.16 -21.82
CA THR A 580 -3.12 24.46 -21.33
C THR A 580 -3.80 23.85 -22.55
N ASP A 581 -3.96 22.52 -22.53
CA ASP A 581 -4.66 21.79 -23.58
C ASP A 581 -6.05 22.39 -23.80
N THR A 582 -6.28 22.89 -25.01
CA THR A 582 -7.45 23.66 -25.41
C THR A 582 -8.65 22.75 -25.62
N CYS A 583 -9.45 22.54 -24.57
CA CYS A 583 -10.85 22.16 -24.77
C CYS A 583 -11.68 23.40 -25.14
N THR A 584 -12.42 23.34 -26.26
CA THR A 584 -13.31 24.42 -26.72
C THR A 584 -14.71 24.22 -26.13
N PRO A 585 -15.26 25.19 -25.36
CA PRO A 585 -16.62 25.09 -24.82
C PRO A 585 -17.66 25.21 -25.94
N THR A 586 -18.67 24.34 -25.91
CA THR A 586 -19.80 24.32 -26.84
C THR A 586 -20.87 25.36 -26.51
N ILE A 587 -20.84 25.94 -25.29
CA ILE A 587 -21.77 26.99 -24.83
C ILE A 587 -21.00 28.24 -24.35
N ALA A 588 -21.46 29.43 -24.75
CA ALA A 588 -20.90 30.70 -24.28
C ALA A 588 -21.24 30.95 -22.78
N PRO A 589 -20.27 31.37 -21.95
CA PRO A 589 -20.50 31.64 -20.52
C PRO A 589 -21.51 32.77 -20.26
N ASP A 590 -22.24 32.69 -19.14
CA ASP A 590 -23.17 33.74 -18.72
C ASP A 590 -22.45 35.02 -18.19
N LYS A 591 -23.21 36.03 -17.75
CA LYS A 591 -22.68 37.30 -17.20
C LYS A 591 -21.71 37.12 -16.02
N ASN A 592 -21.80 36.03 -15.26
CA ASN A 592 -20.92 35.71 -14.14
C ASN A 592 -19.89 34.61 -14.48
N GLY A 593 -19.85 34.16 -15.73
CA GLY A 593 -18.95 33.11 -16.23
C GLY A 593 -19.44 31.68 -15.98
N TYR A 594 -20.72 31.47 -15.66
CA TYR A 594 -21.25 30.11 -15.48
C TYR A 594 -21.38 29.39 -16.83
N VAL A 595 -20.95 28.12 -16.85
CA VAL A 595 -21.19 27.15 -17.92
C VAL A 595 -21.70 25.85 -17.30
N PRO A 596 -22.57 25.08 -17.97
CA PRO A 596 -23.02 23.78 -17.48
C PRO A 596 -21.83 22.85 -17.15
N PRO A 597 -21.97 21.94 -16.16
CA PRO A 597 -20.87 21.07 -15.73
C PRO A 597 -20.35 20.09 -16.80
N THR A 598 -21.09 19.91 -17.89
CA THR A 598 -20.70 19.12 -19.07
C THR A 598 -19.83 19.90 -20.05
N GLU A 599 -19.70 21.21 -19.85
CA GLU A 599 -18.91 22.10 -20.70
C GLU A 599 -17.49 22.26 -20.18
N CYS A 600 -16.57 22.52 -21.09
CA CYS A 600 -15.19 22.83 -20.73
C CYS A 600 -15.07 24.16 -20.00
N ASN A 601 -14.13 24.23 -19.05
CA ASN A 601 -13.95 25.33 -18.08
C ASN A 601 -15.07 25.50 -17.03
N ALA A 602 -15.93 24.50 -16.83
CA ALA A 602 -16.86 24.45 -15.70
C ALA A 602 -16.11 24.16 -14.38
N MET A 603 -15.97 25.16 -13.51
CA MET A 603 -15.32 25.01 -12.19
C MET A 603 -16.28 24.55 -11.09
N TYR A 604 -17.60 24.64 -11.33
CA TYR A 604 -18.65 24.34 -10.36
C TYR A 604 -19.72 23.44 -10.97
N ASN A 605 -20.21 22.47 -10.20
CA ASN A 605 -21.29 21.57 -10.60
C ASN A 605 -22.69 22.17 -10.41
N TYR A 606 -22.78 23.41 -9.93
CA TYR A 606 -23.99 24.15 -9.60
C TYR A 606 -23.76 25.65 -9.79
N TYR A 607 -24.85 26.43 -9.82
CA TYR A 607 -24.77 27.90 -9.86
C TYR A 607 -24.47 28.47 -8.46
N PRO A 608 -23.30 29.07 -8.20
CA PRO A 608 -22.95 29.54 -6.86
C PRO A 608 -23.78 30.77 -6.43
N SER A 609 -24.25 30.78 -5.18
CA SER A 609 -25.06 31.85 -4.60
C SER A 609 -24.20 32.96 -4.00
N PHE A 610 -24.23 34.13 -4.67
CA PHE A 610 -23.58 35.34 -4.16
C PHE A 610 -24.06 35.73 -2.76
N SER A 611 -25.38 35.67 -2.52
CA SER A 611 -25.97 36.08 -1.23
C SER A 611 -25.55 35.15 -0.09
N ALA A 612 -25.44 33.84 -0.34
CA ALA A 612 -24.98 32.88 0.67
C ALA A 612 -23.49 33.09 1.00
N ALA A 613 -22.65 33.31 -0.01
CA ALA A 613 -21.23 33.61 0.19
C ALA A 613 -21.01 34.89 1.02
N VAL A 614 -21.77 35.95 0.74
CA VAL A 614 -21.71 37.20 1.53
C VAL A 614 -22.16 36.97 2.97
N ALA A 615 -23.26 36.22 3.19
CA ALA A 615 -23.76 35.95 4.53
C ALA A 615 -22.72 35.26 5.42
N PHE A 616 -22.09 34.19 4.92
CA PHE A 616 -21.05 33.47 5.68
C PHE A 616 -19.76 34.28 5.85
N THR A 617 -19.40 35.13 4.87
CA THR A 617 -18.29 36.08 5.01
C THR A 617 -18.54 37.04 6.17
N VAL A 618 -19.74 37.60 6.29
CA VAL A 618 -20.09 38.49 7.41
C VAL A 618 -20.08 37.74 8.75
N ILE A 619 -20.61 36.52 8.80
CA ILE A 619 -20.64 35.69 10.02
C ILE A 619 -19.21 35.42 10.52
N PHE A 620 -18.32 34.95 9.65
CA PHE A 620 -16.92 34.70 10.03
C PHE A 620 -16.15 36.00 10.31
N GLY A 621 -16.48 37.10 9.63
CA GLY A 621 -15.90 38.42 9.93
C GLY A 621 -16.26 38.94 11.32
N LEU A 622 -17.53 38.78 11.73
CA LEU A 622 -17.97 39.11 13.09
C LEU A 622 -17.31 38.21 14.13
N LEU A 623 -17.19 36.92 13.84
CA LEU A 623 -16.53 35.96 14.72
C LEU A 623 -15.03 36.26 14.86
N LEU A 624 -14.36 36.63 13.76
CA LEU A 624 -12.97 37.06 13.75
C LEU A 624 -12.77 38.31 14.61
N LEU A 625 -13.63 39.31 14.46
CA LEU A 625 -13.62 40.53 15.27
C LEU A 625 -13.82 40.20 16.76
N ALA A 626 -14.79 39.34 17.09
CA ALA A 626 -15.05 38.94 18.46
C ALA A 626 -13.84 38.28 19.12
N HIS A 627 -13.22 37.29 18.48
CA HIS A 627 -11.99 36.65 18.98
C HIS A 627 -10.81 37.62 19.07
N THR A 628 -10.66 38.53 18.11
CA THR A 628 -9.61 39.56 18.15
C THR A 628 -9.77 40.49 19.34
N VAL A 629 -10.99 41.01 19.58
CA VAL A 629 -11.30 41.85 20.75
C VAL A 629 -11.07 41.09 22.05
N GLN A 630 -11.50 39.83 22.12
CA GLN A 630 -11.32 38.98 23.30
C GLN A 630 -9.84 38.67 23.59
N MET A 631 -9.00 38.49 22.57
CA MET A 631 -7.56 38.29 22.74
C MET A 631 -6.91 39.49 23.44
N PHE A 632 -7.22 40.72 23.01
CA PHE A 632 -6.70 41.94 23.63
C PHE A 632 -7.28 42.19 25.03
N ALA A 633 -8.58 41.92 25.22
CA ALA A 633 -9.26 42.10 26.51
C ALA A 633 -8.74 41.13 27.58
N TYR A 634 -8.55 39.85 27.24
CA TYR A 634 -8.09 38.82 28.18
C TYR A 634 -6.57 38.63 28.22
N LYS A 635 -5.80 39.28 27.33
CA LYS A 635 -4.33 39.24 27.26
C LYS A 635 -3.75 37.82 27.17
N ILE A 636 -4.39 36.95 26.40
CA ILE A 636 -3.97 35.55 26.22
C ILE A 636 -3.44 35.32 24.81
N GLY A 637 -2.12 35.13 24.70
CA GLY A 637 -1.44 35.05 23.40
C GLY A 637 -1.77 33.81 22.56
N PHE A 638 -2.06 32.65 23.16
CA PHE A 638 -2.29 31.42 22.39
C PHE A 638 -3.62 31.39 21.60
N VAL A 639 -4.53 32.33 21.88
CA VAL A 639 -5.79 32.51 21.15
C VAL A 639 -5.56 32.96 19.70
N TRP A 640 -4.35 33.43 19.37
CA TRP A 640 -3.99 33.75 17.99
C TRP A 640 -4.19 32.55 17.03
N VAL A 641 -4.03 31.31 17.51
CA VAL A 641 -4.25 30.08 16.73
C VAL A 641 -5.71 29.98 16.27
N MET A 642 -6.67 30.28 17.15
CA MET A 642 -8.09 30.33 16.81
C MET A 642 -8.37 31.48 15.83
N ILE A 643 -7.74 32.65 16.03
CA ILE A 643 -7.87 33.79 15.12
C ILE A 643 -7.43 33.43 13.70
N MET A 644 -6.33 32.67 13.54
CA MET A 644 -5.90 32.21 12.21
C MET A 644 -6.93 31.29 11.55
N GLY A 645 -7.48 30.32 12.29
CA GLY A 645 -8.51 29.43 11.76
C GLY A 645 -9.73 30.21 11.24
N ILE A 646 -10.25 31.14 12.05
CA ILE A 646 -11.40 31.96 11.65
C ILE A 646 -11.05 32.98 10.56
N ALA A 647 -9.82 33.49 10.53
CA ALA A 647 -9.36 34.37 9.45
C ALA A 647 -9.30 33.63 8.11
N TRP A 648 -8.93 32.35 8.11
CA TRP A 648 -8.90 31.53 6.90
C TRP A 648 -10.31 31.19 6.41
N GLU A 649 -11.26 30.89 7.31
CA GLU A 649 -12.68 30.78 6.94
C GLU A 649 -13.21 32.10 6.35
N PHE A 650 -12.94 33.24 7.00
CA PHE A 650 -13.33 34.55 6.51
C PHE A 650 -12.77 34.84 5.12
N ALA A 651 -11.46 34.61 4.92
CA ALA A 651 -10.79 34.82 3.65
C ALA A 651 -11.32 33.88 2.57
N GLY A 652 -11.57 32.61 2.89
CA GLY A 652 -12.10 31.61 1.96
C GLY A 652 -13.51 31.95 1.48
N TYR A 653 -14.42 32.36 2.37
CA TYR A 653 -15.75 32.81 1.95
C TYR A 653 -15.73 34.18 1.26
N LEU A 654 -14.80 35.07 1.61
CA LEU A 654 -14.60 36.33 0.91
C LEU A 654 -14.11 36.10 -0.54
N THR A 655 -13.14 35.20 -0.75
CA THR A 655 -12.71 34.82 -2.11
C THR A 655 -13.82 34.10 -2.86
N ARG A 656 -14.67 33.34 -2.15
CA ARG A 656 -15.87 32.72 -2.74
C ARG A 656 -16.85 33.77 -3.28
N VAL A 657 -17.06 34.89 -2.59
CA VAL A 657 -17.89 36.02 -3.09
C VAL A 657 -17.39 36.48 -4.46
N PHE A 658 -16.08 36.67 -4.62
CA PHE A 658 -15.49 37.04 -5.91
C PHE A 658 -15.60 35.90 -6.94
N SER A 659 -15.40 34.65 -6.52
CA SER A 659 -15.52 33.49 -7.41
C SER A 659 -16.95 33.29 -7.94
N THR A 660 -18.00 33.65 -7.18
CA THR A 660 -19.39 33.61 -7.69
C THR A 660 -19.66 34.58 -8.84
N LYS A 661 -18.84 35.64 -8.98
CA LYS A 661 -18.91 36.64 -10.06
C LYS A 661 -17.93 36.39 -11.20
N ASN A 662 -16.92 35.53 -10.97
CA ASN A 662 -15.91 35.16 -11.94
C ASN A 662 -15.67 33.64 -11.86
N GLN A 663 -16.64 32.88 -12.38
CA GLN A 663 -16.74 31.44 -12.13
C GLN A 663 -15.77 30.59 -12.95
N GLN A 664 -15.20 31.14 -14.02
CA GLN A 664 -14.19 30.44 -14.86
C GLN A 664 -12.76 30.62 -14.33
N SER A 665 -12.57 31.44 -13.29
CA SER A 665 -11.24 31.67 -12.73
C SER A 665 -10.81 30.48 -11.85
N GLN A 666 -9.97 29.61 -12.42
CA GLN A 666 -9.37 28.48 -11.72
C GLN A 666 -8.60 28.93 -10.46
N GLY A 667 -7.88 30.05 -10.53
CA GLY A 667 -7.15 30.61 -9.39
C GLY A 667 -8.05 30.95 -8.20
N LEU A 668 -9.20 31.61 -8.44
CA LEU A 668 -10.15 31.94 -7.37
C LEU A 668 -10.84 30.70 -6.78
N ALA A 669 -11.12 29.70 -7.62
CA ALA A 669 -11.69 28.43 -7.18
C ALA A 669 -10.70 27.65 -6.29
N ILE A 670 -9.44 27.53 -6.70
CA ILE A 670 -8.38 26.86 -5.92
C ILE A 670 -8.14 27.57 -4.59
N ILE A 671 -8.00 28.90 -4.58
CA ILE A 671 -7.75 29.65 -3.34
C ILE A 671 -8.91 29.48 -2.36
N THR A 672 -10.16 29.56 -2.84
CA THR A 672 -11.36 29.34 -2.03
C THR A 672 -11.36 27.95 -1.41
N GLN A 673 -11.08 26.91 -2.22
CA GLN A 673 -11.08 25.53 -1.76
C GLN A 673 -9.98 25.29 -0.71
N ILE A 674 -8.76 25.77 -0.94
CA ILE A 674 -7.64 25.60 -0.01
C ILE A 674 -7.97 26.30 1.32
N LEU A 675 -8.34 27.58 1.32
CA LEU A 675 -8.57 28.33 2.56
C LEU A 675 -9.66 27.70 3.43
N ILE A 676 -10.78 27.29 2.81
CA ILE A 676 -11.86 26.61 3.51
C ILE A 676 -11.37 25.27 4.04
N LEU A 677 -10.69 24.44 3.24
CA LEU A 677 -10.22 23.12 3.66
C LEU A 677 -9.23 23.15 4.83
N LEU A 678 -8.35 24.15 4.90
CA LEU A 678 -7.26 24.20 5.88
C LEU A 678 -7.63 24.85 7.21
N ALA A 679 -8.68 25.67 7.24
CA ALA A 679 -9.08 26.40 8.43
C ALA A 679 -9.34 25.51 9.68
N PRO A 680 -9.96 24.32 9.60
CA PRO A 680 -10.21 23.47 10.77
C PRO A 680 -8.97 22.98 11.50
N LEU A 681 -7.84 22.85 10.81
CA LEU A 681 -6.59 22.38 11.44
C LEU A 681 -6.18 23.31 12.58
N TRP A 682 -6.38 24.61 12.39
CA TRP A 682 -6.14 25.63 13.40
C TRP A 682 -7.10 25.52 14.59
N VAL A 683 -8.38 25.25 14.31
CA VAL A 683 -9.41 25.10 15.34
C VAL A 683 -9.15 23.84 16.18
N ASN A 684 -8.79 22.73 15.54
CA ASN A 684 -8.45 21.49 16.23
C ASN A 684 -7.16 21.61 17.06
N ALA A 685 -6.13 22.28 16.50
CA ALA A 685 -4.92 22.61 17.24
C ALA A 685 -5.21 23.45 18.49
N PHE A 686 -6.13 24.41 18.40
CA PHE A 686 -6.56 25.19 19.55
C PHE A 686 -7.24 24.32 20.62
N ASP A 687 -8.11 23.39 20.25
CA ASP A 687 -8.76 22.46 21.19
C ASP A 687 -7.73 21.58 21.92
N TYR A 688 -6.72 21.08 21.20
CA TYR A 688 -5.60 20.33 21.79
C TYR A 688 -4.82 21.16 22.81
N MET A 689 -4.55 22.43 22.48
CA MET A 689 -3.86 23.35 23.37
C MET A 689 -4.69 23.71 24.61
N VAL A 690 -6.01 23.88 24.48
CA VAL A 690 -6.90 24.15 25.61
C VAL A 690 -6.91 22.97 26.58
N LEU A 691 -7.05 21.73 26.09
CA LEU A 691 -6.98 20.55 26.96
C LEU A 691 -5.62 20.45 27.66
N ALA A 692 -4.51 20.62 26.95
CA ALA A 692 -3.18 20.59 27.56
C ALA A 692 -3.04 21.62 28.71
N ARG A 693 -3.59 22.83 28.53
CA ARG A 693 -3.60 23.86 29.59
C ARG A 693 -4.51 23.48 30.75
N MET A 694 -5.66 22.88 30.47
CA MET A 694 -6.55 22.38 31.52
C MET A 694 -5.89 21.28 32.35
N ILE A 695 -5.15 20.36 31.72
CA ILE A 695 -4.37 19.33 32.42
C ILE A 695 -3.31 19.99 33.32
N HIS A 696 -2.57 20.96 32.79
CA HIS A 696 -1.53 21.64 33.58
C HIS A 696 -2.08 22.45 34.75
N PHE A 697 -3.24 23.09 34.58
CA PHE A 697 -3.82 24.02 35.55
C PHE A 697 -4.66 23.32 36.63
N PHE A 698 -5.46 22.31 36.24
CA PHE A 698 -6.43 21.65 37.13
C PHE A 698 -5.94 20.34 37.73
N VAL A 699 -5.02 19.60 37.07
CA VAL A 699 -4.55 18.30 37.58
C VAL A 699 -3.34 18.50 38.50
N PRO A 700 -3.37 18.05 39.77
CA PRO A 700 -2.27 18.23 40.71
C PRO A 700 -0.94 17.63 40.23
N GLU A 701 -1.01 16.45 39.58
CA GLU A 701 0.15 15.73 39.05
C GLU A 701 0.72 16.35 37.75
N LYS A 702 0.03 17.37 37.20
CA LYS A 702 0.34 18.06 35.93
C LYS A 702 0.59 17.11 34.76
N ARG A 703 -0.04 15.92 34.77
CA ARG A 703 0.08 14.85 33.76
C ARG A 703 -1.21 14.02 33.75
N ILE A 704 -1.52 13.44 32.59
CA ILE A 704 -2.58 12.44 32.40
C ILE A 704 -1.98 11.34 31.55
N TRP A 705 -2.00 10.10 32.07
CA TRP A 705 -1.27 8.98 31.47
C TRP A 705 0.26 9.33 31.44
N PRO A 706 1.22 8.54 30.91
CA PRO A 706 2.64 8.93 30.82
C PRO A 706 2.97 10.29 30.16
N PHE A 707 2.01 10.98 29.54
CA PHE A 707 2.28 12.18 28.75
C PHE A 707 2.33 13.46 29.58
N LYS A 708 3.37 14.28 29.30
CA LYS A 708 3.42 15.67 29.78
C LYS A 708 2.50 16.54 28.90
N PRO A 709 1.79 17.54 29.47
CA PRO A 709 0.85 18.38 28.72
C PRO A 709 1.45 19.07 27.49
N SER A 710 2.72 19.47 27.56
CA SER A 710 3.44 20.10 26.45
C SER A 710 3.68 19.16 25.27
N HIS A 711 3.85 17.85 25.49
CA HIS A 711 4.02 16.88 24.41
C HIS A 711 2.68 16.49 23.78
N LEU A 712 1.60 16.45 24.57
CA LEU A 712 0.27 16.10 24.09
C LEU A 712 -0.17 17.04 22.96
N ALA A 713 -0.14 18.36 23.18
CA ALA A 713 -0.53 19.32 22.15
C ALA A 713 0.38 19.23 20.91
N THR A 714 1.70 19.09 21.09
CA THR A 714 2.64 18.98 19.96
C THR A 714 2.40 17.72 19.12
N ILE A 715 2.21 16.56 19.76
CA ILE A 715 1.98 15.29 19.05
C ILE A 715 0.73 15.38 18.19
N PHE A 716 -0.41 15.76 18.77
CA PHE A 716 -1.68 15.80 18.02
C PHE A 716 -1.69 16.87 16.92
N VAL A 717 -1.06 18.03 17.14
CA VAL A 717 -0.90 19.04 16.08
C VAL A 717 -0.01 18.53 14.94
N SER A 718 1.10 17.85 15.25
CA SER A 718 1.97 17.27 14.22
C SER A 718 1.29 16.15 13.43
N LEU A 719 0.50 15.31 14.11
CA LEU A 719 -0.28 14.25 13.48
C LEU A 719 -1.35 14.81 12.53
N ASP A 720 -2.05 15.87 12.95
CA ASP A 720 -3.02 16.55 12.09
C ASP A 720 -2.36 17.21 10.87
N ILE A 721 -1.22 17.89 11.05
CA ILE A 721 -0.45 18.46 9.93
C ILE A 721 0.01 17.35 8.97
N GLY A 722 0.47 16.21 9.48
CA GLY A 722 0.85 15.06 8.65
C GLY A 722 -0.34 14.50 7.87
N SER A 723 -1.49 14.31 8.53
CA SER A 723 -2.73 13.88 7.87
C SER A 723 -3.20 14.87 6.80
N PHE A 724 -2.96 16.16 7.04
CA PHE A 724 -3.26 17.21 6.08
C PHE A 724 -2.30 17.19 4.88
N LEU A 725 -1.00 16.99 5.06
CA LEU A 725 -0.06 16.90 3.93
C LEU A 725 -0.42 15.74 2.99
N VAL A 726 -0.89 14.61 3.55
CA VAL A 726 -1.46 13.50 2.79
C VAL A 726 -2.70 13.94 2.01
N GLN A 727 -3.60 14.70 2.62
CA GLN A 727 -4.76 15.29 1.93
C GLN A 727 -4.33 16.27 0.83
N GLY A 728 -3.35 17.14 1.06
CA GLY A 728 -2.82 18.08 0.07
C GLY A 728 -2.21 17.36 -1.14
N ALA A 729 -1.46 16.28 -0.91
CA ALA A 729 -0.92 15.43 -1.96
C ALA A 729 -2.05 14.77 -2.77
N GLY A 730 -3.02 14.14 -2.10
CA GLY A 730 -4.17 13.52 -2.76
C GLY A 730 -5.05 14.52 -3.53
N GLY A 731 -5.29 15.71 -2.98
CA GLY A 731 -6.06 16.77 -3.62
C GLY A 731 -5.36 17.37 -4.84
N THR A 732 -4.03 17.46 -4.84
CA THR A 732 -3.24 17.92 -6.00
C THR A 732 -3.26 16.89 -7.13
N MET A 733 -3.18 15.60 -6.78
CA MET A 733 -3.30 14.50 -7.75
C MET A 733 -4.71 14.43 -8.36
N ALA A 734 -5.73 14.91 -7.66
CA ALA A 734 -7.10 15.01 -8.16
C ALA A 734 -7.37 16.26 -9.02
N SER A 735 -6.33 16.92 -9.55
CA SER A 735 -6.47 18.12 -10.39
C SER A 735 -7.20 17.80 -11.72
N PRO A 736 -8.06 18.73 -12.21
CA PRO A 736 -8.58 18.65 -13.57
C PRO A 736 -7.42 18.58 -14.58
N GLY A 737 -7.40 17.54 -15.42
CA GLY A 737 -6.32 17.26 -16.39
C GLY A 737 -5.49 16.00 -16.09
N ALA A 738 -5.58 15.44 -14.87
CA ALA A 738 -4.98 14.14 -14.56
C ALA A 738 -5.84 12.98 -15.10
N SER A 739 -5.23 11.82 -15.36
CA SER A 739 -5.96 10.62 -15.79
C SER A 739 -7.01 10.22 -14.74
N ALA A 740 -8.10 9.58 -15.17
CA ALA A 740 -9.18 9.17 -14.28
C ALA A 740 -8.69 8.24 -13.13
N SER A 741 -7.63 7.46 -13.37
CA SER A 741 -6.95 6.67 -12.34
C SER A 741 -6.22 7.55 -11.32
N THR A 742 -5.45 8.55 -11.76
CA THR A 742 -4.74 9.49 -10.87
C THR A 742 -5.71 10.34 -10.06
N ILE A 743 -6.85 10.75 -10.64
CA ILE A 743 -7.91 11.44 -9.90
C ILE A 743 -8.50 10.51 -8.82
N LYS A 744 -8.79 9.25 -9.16
CA LYS A 744 -9.33 8.26 -8.19
C LYS A 744 -8.33 7.94 -7.08
N THR A 745 -7.05 7.76 -7.42
CA THR A 745 -5.97 7.55 -6.46
C THR A 745 -5.75 8.77 -5.59
N GLY A 746 -5.76 9.98 -6.17
CA GLY A 746 -5.70 11.24 -5.45
C GLY A 746 -6.85 11.40 -4.45
N LEU A 747 -8.07 11.11 -4.88
CA LEU A 747 -9.25 11.07 -4.00
C LEU A 747 -9.12 10.01 -2.89
N ASN A 748 -8.59 8.82 -3.17
CA ASN A 748 -8.37 7.78 -2.17
C ASN A 748 -7.34 8.19 -1.12
N ILE A 749 -6.22 8.79 -1.55
CA ILE A 749 -5.19 9.33 -0.66
C ILE A 749 -5.79 10.47 0.19
N TYR A 750 -6.57 11.35 -0.44
CA TYR A 750 -7.29 12.43 0.24
C TYR A 750 -8.25 11.90 1.32
N MET A 751 -9.08 10.90 0.98
CA MET A 751 -10.01 10.26 1.92
C MET A 751 -9.26 9.52 3.05
N GLY A 752 -8.13 8.88 2.74
CA GLY A 752 -7.26 8.25 3.74
C GLY A 752 -6.73 9.26 4.76
N GLY A 753 -6.28 10.43 4.29
CA GLY A 753 -5.85 11.51 5.17
C GLY A 753 -6.96 12.03 6.10
N ILE A 754 -8.19 12.16 5.60
CA ILE A 754 -9.37 12.51 6.43
C ILE A 754 -9.68 11.43 7.46
N GLY A 755 -9.63 10.15 7.07
CA GLY A 755 -9.88 9.02 7.98
C GLY A 755 -8.86 8.95 9.11
N VAL A 756 -7.58 9.12 8.79
CA VAL A 756 -6.48 9.18 9.77
C VAL A 756 -6.64 10.38 10.71
N GLN A 757 -7.03 11.54 10.20
CA GLN A 757 -7.34 12.72 11.02
C GLN A 757 -8.47 12.44 12.02
N GLN A 758 -9.56 11.80 11.58
CA GLN A 758 -10.67 11.43 12.47
C GLN A 758 -10.23 10.44 13.55
N PHE A 759 -9.36 9.49 13.20
CA PHE A 759 -8.81 8.55 14.17
C PHE A 759 -8.04 9.27 15.28
N PHE A 760 -7.22 10.28 14.95
CA PHE A 760 -6.50 11.07 15.95
C PHE A 760 -7.44 11.88 16.86
N ILE A 761 -8.53 12.45 16.31
CA ILE A 761 -9.56 13.12 17.12
C ILE A 761 -10.23 12.13 18.09
N CYS A 762 -10.53 10.91 17.65
CA CYS A 762 -11.07 9.87 18.52
C CYS A 762 -10.09 9.49 19.65
N CYS A 763 -8.80 9.34 19.35
CA CYS A 763 -7.76 9.12 20.36
C CYS A 763 -7.67 10.28 21.36
N PHE A 764 -7.72 11.53 20.88
CA PHE A 764 -7.72 12.71 21.73
C PHE A 764 -8.97 12.77 22.62
N LEU A 765 -10.13 12.39 22.10
CA LEU A 765 -11.37 12.34 22.87
C LEU A 765 -11.27 11.37 24.05
N VAL A 766 -10.60 10.21 23.87
CA VAL A 766 -10.32 9.28 24.97
C VAL A 766 -9.52 9.99 26.07
N LEU A 767 -8.51 10.79 25.73
CA LEU A 767 -7.73 11.57 26.72
C LEU A 767 -8.58 12.64 27.41
N ALA A 768 -9.46 13.33 26.68
CA ALA A 768 -10.40 14.29 27.25
C ALA A 768 -11.39 13.62 28.23
N VAL A 769 -11.88 12.42 27.90
CA VAL A 769 -12.73 11.60 28.79
C VAL A 769 -11.95 11.13 30.01
N GLN A 770 -10.67 10.77 29.87
CA GLN A 770 -9.83 10.46 31.02
C GLN A 770 -9.65 11.68 31.96
N PHE A 771 -9.36 12.86 31.40
CA PHE A 771 -9.33 14.11 32.16
C PHE A 771 -10.66 14.33 32.90
N HIS A 772 -11.80 14.16 32.22
CA HIS A 772 -13.13 14.25 32.82
C HIS A 772 -13.28 13.32 34.04
N ARG A 773 -12.92 12.04 33.88
CA ARG A 773 -13.02 11.04 34.96
C ARG A 773 -12.12 11.39 36.13
N GLN A 774 -10.90 11.86 35.87
CA GLN A 774 -9.96 12.27 36.92
C GLN A 774 -10.47 13.48 37.69
N MET A 775 -11.00 14.50 36.99
CA MET A 775 -11.55 15.69 37.63
C MET A 775 -12.78 15.39 38.49
N LEU A 776 -13.68 14.50 38.04
CA LEU A 776 -14.79 14.02 38.85
C LEU A 776 -14.33 13.25 40.09
N ARG A 777 -13.24 12.47 39.98
CA ARG A 777 -12.65 11.77 41.12
C ARG A 777 -12.08 12.74 42.14
N LEU A 778 -11.32 13.76 41.71
CA LEU A 778 -10.74 14.78 42.58
C LEU A 778 -11.82 15.62 43.29
N GLU A 779 -12.92 15.92 42.60
CA GLU A 779 -14.06 16.65 43.18
C GLU A 779 -14.77 15.84 44.27
N ARG A 780 -14.97 14.52 44.06
CA ARG A 780 -15.53 13.63 45.07
C ARG A 780 -14.63 13.46 46.30
N LEU A 781 -13.32 13.49 46.09
CA LEU A 781 -12.32 13.37 47.16
C LEU A 781 -12.08 14.70 47.91
N GLY A 782 -12.74 15.79 47.51
CA GLY A 782 -12.51 17.12 48.11
C GLY A 782 -11.12 17.67 47.86
N ALA A 783 -10.37 17.11 46.90
CA ALA A 783 -8.97 17.44 46.63
C ALA A 783 -8.79 18.65 45.68
N LEU A 784 -9.88 19.29 45.25
CA LEU A 784 -9.89 20.48 44.40
C LEU A 784 -10.15 21.73 45.24
N GLN A 785 -9.26 22.72 45.11
CA GLN A 785 -9.45 24.06 45.66
C GLN A 785 -10.69 24.74 45.03
N ASP A 786 -11.39 25.59 45.78
CA ASP A 786 -12.67 26.19 45.38
C ASP A 786 -12.59 27.05 44.11
N ASP A 787 -11.45 27.72 43.89
CA ASP A 787 -11.13 28.51 42.71
C ASP A 787 -10.99 27.65 41.42
N LYS A 788 -10.69 26.36 41.58
CA LYS A 788 -10.44 25.41 40.48
C LYS A 788 -11.66 24.58 40.07
N LYS A 789 -12.86 24.87 40.59
CA LYS A 789 -14.11 24.13 40.29
C LYS A 789 -14.73 24.47 38.91
N ARG A 790 -14.24 25.48 38.20
CA ARG A 790 -14.82 25.99 36.94
C ARG A 790 -14.38 25.24 35.67
N TRP A 791 -13.76 24.06 35.79
CA TRP A 791 -13.23 23.28 34.67
C TRP A 791 -14.29 22.72 33.70
N ARG A 792 -15.52 22.47 34.17
CA ARG A 792 -16.59 21.84 33.37
C ARG A 792 -17.00 22.66 32.15
N GLY A 793 -17.04 23.98 32.27
CA GLY A 793 -17.41 24.87 31.16
C GLY A 793 -16.47 24.70 29.97
N LEU A 794 -15.16 24.74 30.21
CA LEU A 794 -14.15 24.55 29.17
C LEU A 794 -14.20 23.14 28.55
N LEU A 795 -14.43 22.11 29.37
CA LEU A 795 -14.48 20.75 28.86
C LEU A 795 -15.72 20.50 27.98
N TYR A 796 -16.87 21.05 28.35
CA TYR A 796 -18.09 20.92 27.55
C TYR A 796 -18.01 21.73 26.25
N SER A 797 -17.37 22.91 26.28
CA SER A 797 -17.04 23.66 25.07
C SER A 797 -16.12 22.88 24.15
N LEU A 798 -15.10 22.21 24.71
CA LEU A 798 -14.21 21.35 23.95
C LEU A 798 -14.96 20.18 23.29
N TYR A 799 -15.84 19.47 24.02
CA TYR A 799 -16.64 18.42 23.40
C TYR A 799 -17.56 18.94 22.30
N PHE A 800 -18.18 20.11 22.50
CA PHE A 800 -19.04 20.72 21.49
C PHE A 800 -18.25 21.09 20.23
N SER A 801 -17.05 21.68 20.39
CA SER A 801 -16.14 21.99 19.29
C SER A 801 -15.73 20.73 18.52
N LEU A 802 -15.27 19.68 19.22
CA LEU A 802 -14.88 18.41 18.59
C LEU A 802 -16.03 17.73 17.84
N ILE A 803 -17.27 17.80 18.37
CA ILE A 803 -18.45 17.26 17.67
C ILE A 803 -18.70 18.04 16.37
N ALA A 804 -18.63 19.37 16.42
CA ALA A 804 -18.84 20.19 15.23
C ALA A 804 -17.75 19.94 14.16
N ILE A 805 -16.48 19.79 14.57
CA ILE A 805 -15.39 19.39 13.68
C ILE A 805 -15.63 17.99 13.11
N THR A 806 -16.09 17.04 13.92
CA THR A 806 -16.41 15.67 13.47
C THR A 806 -17.54 15.67 12.44
N VAL A 807 -18.60 16.47 12.64
CA VAL A 807 -19.70 16.59 11.65
C VAL A 807 -19.17 17.06 10.30
N ARG A 808 -18.28 18.05 10.30
CA ARG A 808 -17.61 18.51 9.08
C ARG A 808 -16.76 17.42 8.43
N ILE A 809 -15.95 16.71 9.22
CA ILE A 809 -15.09 15.63 8.71
C ILE A 809 -15.94 14.52 8.05
N VAL A 810 -17.06 14.16 8.66
CA VAL A 810 -18.02 13.20 8.10
C VAL A 810 -18.62 13.73 6.79
N TYR A 811 -19.02 15.00 6.74
CA TYR A 811 -19.49 15.62 5.50
C TYR A 811 -18.42 15.55 4.40
N ARG A 812 -17.17 15.89 4.71
CA ARG A 812 -16.06 15.81 3.74
C ARG A 812 -15.81 14.38 3.28
N LEU A 813 -15.91 13.39 4.16
CA LEU A 813 -15.83 11.99 3.76
C LEU A 813 -16.97 11.61 2.80
N ILE A 814 -18.21 12.05 3.06
CA ILE A 814 -19.37 11.78 2.20
C ILE A 814 -19.26 12.49 0.84
N GLU A 815 -18.81 13.75 0.84
CA GLU A 815 -18.61 14.57 -0.35
C GLU A 815 -17.69 13.89 -1.38
N PHE A 816 -16.61 13.25 -0.92
CA PHE A 816 -15.63 12.60 -1.80
C PHE A 816 -15.88 11.10 -2.03
N THR A 817 -16.54 10.39 -1.10
CA THR A 817 -16.92 8.97 -1.31
C THR A 817 -18.05 8.79 -2.34
N ALA A 818 -18.90 9.79 -2.53
CA ALA A 818 -20.00 9.75 -3.48
C ALA A 818 -19.59 10.03 -4.96
N GLY A 819 -18.30 10.30 -5.23
CA GLY A 819 -17.73 10.47 -6.57
C GLY A 819 -17.96 11.85 -7.21
N ILE A 820 -17.15 12.19 -8.24
CA ILE A 820 -17.18 13.49 -8.95
C ILE A 820 -18.30 13.56 -10.01
N GLY A 821 -19.01 12.46 -10.29
CA GLY A 821 -20.05 12.44 -11.32
C GLY A 821 -21.26 13.32 -11.00
N LEU A 822 -21.93 13.83 -12.04
CA LEU A 822 -23.13 14.68 -11.95
C LEU A 822 -24.36 14.02 -11.28
N ASN A 823 -24.26 12.72 -10.97
CA ASN A 823 -25.27 11.97 -10.23
C ASN A 823 -25.12 12.10 -8.70
N ASN A 824 -24.09 12.80 -8.21
CA ASN A 824 -23.88 13.03 -6.78
C ASN A 824 -24.68 14.26 -6.31
N THR A 825 -25.70 14.02 -5.48
CA THR A 825 -26.58 15.07 -4.96
C THR A 825 -25.86 16.06 -4.03
N VAL A 826 -24.78 15.63 -3.38
CA VAL A 826 -24.01 16.44 -2.43
C VAL A 826 -23.13 17.47 -3.14
N THR A 827 -22.51 17.10 -4.26
CA THR A 827 -21.63 18.00 -5.03
C THR A 827 -22.38 18.87 -6.04
N THR A 828 -23.63 18.54 -6.35
CA THR A 828 -24.52 19.30 -7.27
C THR A 828 -25.40 20.32 -6.56
N HIS A 829 -25.43 20.35 -5.22
CA HIS A 829 -26.22 21.31 -4.45
C HIS A 829 -25.35 22.09 -3.47
N GLU A 830 -25.29 23.41 -3.66
CA GLU A 830 -24.43 24.29 -2.86
C GLU A 830 -24.76 24.30 -1.36
N TRP A 831 -26.03 24.10 -0.98
CA TRP A 831 -26.48 24.25 0.41
C TRP A 831 -25.85 23.25 1.38
N PHE A 832 -25.45 22.06 0.91
CA PHE A 832 -24.79 21.06 1.75
C PHE A 832 -23.47 21.59 2.33
N MET A 833 -22.67 22.27 1.51
CA MET A 833 -21.44 22.90 1.96
C MET A 833 -21.71 23.94 3.06
N TYR A 834 -22.72 24.81 2.91
CA TYR A 834 -23.01 25.80 3.94
C TYR A 834 -23.53 25.18 5.26
N VAL A 835 -24.36 24.14 5.18
CA VAL A 835 -24.98 23.52 6.36
C VAL A 835 -24.04 22.55 7.09
N PHE A 836 -23.22 21.80 6.36
CA PHE A 836 -22.42 20.72 6.93
C PHE A 836 -20.92 20.98 6.95
N ASP A 837 -20.45 22.06 6.31
CA ASP A 837 -19.05 22.49 6.38
C ASP A 837 -18.90 23.86 7.06
N ALA A 838 -19.56 24.88 6.53
CA ALA A 838 -19.45 26.25 7.06
C ALA A 838 -20.06 26.40 8.47
N PHE A 839 -21.29 25.91 8.65
CA PHE A 839 -22.03 26.09 9.89
C PHE A 839 -21.42 25.35 11.09
N PRO A 840 -20.94 24.09 10.99
CA PRO A 840 -20.24 23.45 12.08
C PRO A 840 -18.95 24.19 12.47
N MET A 841 -18.22 24.77 11.52
CA MET A 841 -17.04 25.58 11.86
C MET A 841 -17.38 26.88 12.57
N PHE A 842 -18.47 27.54 12.16
CA PHE A 842 -19.00 28.67 12.91
C PHE A 842 -19.34 28.27 14.36
N LEU A 843 -19.97 27.11 14.57
CA LEU A 843 -20.29 26.60 15.90
C LEU A 843 -19.03 26.28 16.72
N ALA A 844 -18.03 25.62 16.11
CA ALA A 844 -16.76 25.28 16.75
C ALA A 844 -15.98 26.54 17.16
N GLY A 845 -15.90 27.56 16.31
CA GLY A 845 -15.29 28.84 16.68
C GLY A 845 -16.14 29.66 17.65
N GLY A 846 -17.46 29.60 17.51
CA GLY A 846 -18.42 30.37 18.30
C GLY A 846 -18.49 29.95 19.76
N VAL A 847 -18.38 28.65 20.06
CA VAL A 847 -18.41 28.17 21.45
C VAL A 847 -17.26 28.76 22.28
N TRP A 848 -16.10 28.97 21.66
CA TRP A 848 -14.94 29.58 22.30
C TRP A 848 -15.05 31.10 22.48
N CYS A 849 -15.91 31.77 21.73
CA CYS A 849 -16.29 33.16 22.01
C CYS A 849 -17.16 33.28 23.27
N VAL A 850 -18.06 32.29 23.49
CA VAL A 850 -18.98 32.32 24.64
C VAL A 850 -18.26 31.91 25.93
N ILE A 851 -17.53 30.79 25.89
CA ILE A 851 -16.79 30.22 27.01
C ILE A 851 -15.29 30.37 26.71
N HIS A 852 -14.81 31.60 26.82
CA HIS A 852 -13.43 31.93 26.48
C HIS A 852 -12.44 31.39 27.54
N PRO A 853 -11.37 30.66 27.16
CA PRO A 853 -10.38 30.10 28.09
C PRO A 853 -9.78 31.14 29.03
N GLY A 854 -9.63 32.39 28.57
CA GLY A 854 -9.09 33.47 29.38
C GLY A 854 -9.96 34.03 30.50
N ARG A 855 -11.22 33.60 30.59
CA ARG A 855 -12.06 33.89 31.77
C ARG A 855 -11.83 32.90 32.91
N ILE A 856 -11.29 31.71 32.60
CA ILE A 856 -11.23 30.58 33.52
C ILE A 856 -9.79 30.21 33.87
N LEU A 857 -8.87 30.26 32.91
CA LEU A 857 -7.44 29.99 33.10
C LEU A 857 -6.69 31.27 33.48
N THR A 858 -6.91 31.75 34.70
CA THR A 858 -6.26 32.97 35.24
C THR A 858 -5.30 32.61 36.37
N GLY A 859 -4.07 33.15 36.36
CA GLY A 859 -3.10 33.00 37.44
C GLY A 859 -1.68 32.60 36.98
N PRO A 860 -0.71 32.48 37.91
CA PRO A 860 0.68 32.14 37.59
C PRO A 860 0.83 30.77 36.89
N ASP A 861 -0.02 29.82 37.25
CA ASP A 861 -0.05 28.45 36.67
C ASP A 861 -0.75 28.35 35.31
N ALA A 862 -1.29 29.45 34.76
CA ALA A 862 -1.98 29.42 33.45
C ALA A 862 -1.01 29.33 32.25
N LYS A 863 0.29 29.62 32.47
CA LYS A 863 1.33 29.55 31.45
C LYS A 863 1.96 28.16 31.45
N LEU A 864 1.65 27.38 30.40
CA LEU A 864 2.40 26.16 30.10
C LEU A 864 3.90 26.47 29.91
N PRO A 865 4.82 25.65 30.45
CA PRO A 865 6.24 25.74 30.14
C PRO A 865 6.48 25.40 28.66
N PRO A 866 7.40 26.09 27.96
CA PRO A 866 7.58 25.92 26.53
C PRO A 866 8.05 24.50 26.19
N SER A 867 7.49 23.91 25.13
CA SER A 867 7.92 22.60 24.63
C SER A 867 9.26 22.72 23.89
N GLY A 868 9.99 21.60 23.71
CA GLY A 868 11.27 21.60 22.99
C GLY A 868 11.17 22.14 21.55
N LEU A 869 10.01 21.95 20.90
CA LEU A 869 9.72 22.44 19.55
C LEU A 869 9.47 23.96 19.51
N GLU A 870 8.94 24.54 20.60
CA GLU A 870 8.65 25.97 20.73
C GLU A 870 9.95 26.81 20.81
N ARG A 871 11.05 26.22 21.31
CA ARG A 871 12.39 26.85 21.24
C ARG A 871 12.94 26.95 19.81
N ILE A 872 12.52 26.06 18.93
CA ILE A 872 12.96 26.00 17.53
C ILE A 872 12.10 26.94 16.67
N LEU A 873 10.77 26.94 16.85
CA LEU A 873 9.84 27.77 16.08
C LEU A 873 9.83 29.26 16.50
N CYS A 874 10.01 29.60 17.79
CA CYS A 874 10.13 31.00 18.20
C CYS A 874 11.41 31.68 17.70
N CYS A 875 12.44 30.90 17.31
CA CYS A 875 13.66 31.45 16.73
C CYS A 875 13.48 31.90 15.26
N GLY A 876 12.39 31.47 14.60
CA GLY A 876 12.18 31.68 13.16
C GLY A 876 11.31 32.88 12.75
N TYR A 877 10.40 33.40 13.59
CA TYR A 877 9.35 34.31 13.10
C TYR A 877 9.00 35.53 13.96
N CYS A 878 9.73 35.84 15.05
CA CYS A 878 9.47 37.08 15.77
C CYS A 878 10.72 37.68 16.42
N CYS A 879 11.58 38.29 15.61
CA CYS A 879 12.53 39.26 16.13
C CYS A 879 11.80 40.61 16.31
N CYS A 880 11.70 41.03 17.58
CA CYS A 880 11.53 42.42 18.03
C CYS A 880 10.17 43.12 17.87
N ARG A 881 9.30 43.05 18.91
CA ARG A 881 8.71 44.28 19.50
C ARG A 881 8.08 44.21 20.91
N CYS A 882 8.07 43.08 21.64
CA CYS A 882 7.51 43.06 23.00
C CYS A 882 8.49 42.66 24.13
N CYS A 883 9.74 42.29 23.81
CA CYS A 883 10.78 42.06 24.82
C CYS A 883 11.72 43.28 24.87
N GLY A 884 11.22 44.38 25.44
CA GLY A 884 12.01 45.56 25.75
C GLY A 884 11.88 45.90 27.24
N GLY A 885 12.91 45.59 28.02
CA GLY A 885 13.01 45.92 29.44
C GLY A 885 14.32 45.38 30.00
N GLY A 886 15.42 46.06 29.65
CA GLY A 886 16.76 45.49 29.65
C GLY A 886 17.51 45.42 30.97
N ARG A 887 18.73 44.89 30.89
CA ARG A 887 19.84 45.31 31.75
C ARG A 887 21.18 45.08 31.06
N LYS A 888 22.02 46.11 31.17
CA LYS A 888 23.32 46.31 30.52
C LYS A 888 24.38 45.33 31.03
N LYS A 889 25.33 44.99 30.15
CA LYS A 889 26.64 44.40 30.46
C LYS A 889 27.39 45.20 31.53
N LYS A 890 28.04 44.53 32.48
CA LYS A 890 29.39 44.92 32.93
C LYS A 890 30.18 43.73 33.46
N ILE A 891 31.47 43.85 33.19
CA ILE A 891 32.60 42.93 33.34
C ILE A 891 32.97 42.77 34.82
N VAL A 892 33.66 41.68 35.15
CA VAL A 892 34.82 41.54 36.08
C VAL A 892 34.70 40.32 37.00
N THR A 893 35.89 39.75 37.17
CA THR A 893 36.43 38.53 37.75
C THR A 893 36.11 38.18 39.20
N ALA A 894 36.22 36.87 39.45
CA ALA A 894 36.85 36.16 40.58
C ALA A 894 36.54 36.52 42.05
N ASP A 895 36.50 35.43 42.82
CA ASP A 895 36.72 35.26 44.25
C ASP A 895 35.59 35.51 45.27
N SER A 896 35.29 34.37 45.90
CA SER A 896 35.16 34.12 47.33
C SER A 896 34.02 34.76 48.14
N GLU A 897 33.38 33.83 48.86
CA GLU A 897 32.86 33.93 50.22
C GLU A 897 31.34 34.06 50.45
N ARG A 898 30.89 33.10 51.27
CA ARG A 898 29.58 32.89 51.88
C ARG A 898 29.39 33.84 53.08
N PRO A 899 28.14 34.00 53.56
CA PRO A 899 27.75 35.15 54.35
C PRO A 899 28.16 35.07 55.83
N SER A 900 28.36 36.26 56.38
CA SER A 900 28.58 36.63 57.78
C SER A 900 27.34 36.36 58.65
N GLN A 901 27.53 35.70 59.80
CA GLN A 901 27.57 36.28 61.16
C GLN A 901 26.20 36.41 61.83
N GLU A 902 25.98 35.60 62.88
CA GLU A 902 25.58 35.92 64.27
C GLU A 902 25.42 34.54 64.96
N GLU A 903 25.83 34.21 66.19
CA GLU A 903 26.18 34.99 67.38
C GLU A 903 26.81 34.00 68.41
N LEU A 904 27.67 34.53 69.29
CA LEU A 904 27.98 34.10 70.67
C LEU A 904 28.75 32.80 70.98
N ARG A 905 29.45 32.91 72.11
CA ARG A 905 30.69 32.24 72.56
C ARG A 905 30.40 31.45 73.87
N PRO A 906 31.39 30.83 74.54
CA PRO A 906 31.72 29.39 74.59
C PRO A 906 31.45 28.76 75.99
N VAL A 907 31.72 27.46 76.22
CA VAL A 907 32.28 26.89 77.49
C VAL A 907 32.74 25.43 77.30
N GLU A 908 33.84 25.15 78.01
CA GLU A 908 34.68 23.97 78.28
C GLU A 908 34.12 22.52 78.45
N ARG A 909 35.08 21.59 78.22
CA ARG A 909 35.54 20.45 79.07
C ARG A 909 35.15 18.98 78.77
N ASP A 910 36.23 18.20 78.60
CA ASP A 910 36.56 16.87 79.17
C ASP A 910 35.83 15.56 78.78
N SER A 911 36.60 14.69 78.08
CA SER A 911 37.14 13.40 78.58
C SER A 911 36.56 12.02 78.16
N TYR A 912 37.53 11.10 77.94
CA TYR A 912 37.59 9.62 78.04
C TYR A 912 37.04 8.63 76.97
N ALA A 913 38.00 7.79 76.49
CA ALA A 913 37.98 6.32 76.27
C ALA A 913 36.98 5.71 75.25
N SER A 914 37.23 4.60 74.52
CA SER A 914 38.33 3.65 74.32
C SER A 914 37.95 2.68 73.17
N SER A 915 38.96 2.01 72.60
CA SER A 915 38.98 0.64 72.02
C SER A 915 38.32 0.29 70.66
N SER A 916 39.19 -0.10 69.71
CA SER A 916 39.00 -0.94 68.49
C SER A 916 38.63 -2.42 68.85
N PRO A 917 38.39 -3.39 67.91
CA PRO A 917 39.32 -3.87 66.83
C PRO A 917 38.66 -4.09 65.42
N MET A 918 39.36 -3.96 64.28
CA MET A 918 40.24 -4.94 63.55
C MET A 918 39.42 -6.06 62.84
N TRP A 919 39.45 -6.30 61.51
CA TRP A 919 40.54 -6.64 60.56
C TRP A 919 40.07 -6.37 59.10
N ARG A 920 40.77 -5.64 58.20
CA ARG A 920 41.87 -6.01 57.26
C ARG A 920 41.75 -7.38 56.54
N ASN A 921 41.67 -7.38 55.21
CA ASN A 921 42.88 -7.39 54.36
C ASN A 921 42.61 -7.16 52.85
N ASP A 922 43.60 -6.49 52.24
CA ASP A 922 43.73 -6.00 50.87
C ASP A 922 44.14 -7.05 49.80
N ARG A 923 44.04 -6.60 48.53
CA ARG A 923 44.96 -6.73 47.36
C ARG A 923 44.30 -7.37 46.13
N THR A 924 44.08 -6.69 45.00
CA THR A 924 44.96 -5.97 44.03
C THR A 924 45.78 -6.87 43.10
N ASP A 925 45.43 -6.73 41.80
CA ASP A 925 46.29 -6.53 40.62
C ASP A 925 46.92 -7.68 39.81
N SER A 926 46.56 -7.62 38.51
CA SER A 926 47.41 -7.57 37.28
C SER A 926 48.09 -8.82 36.69
N TYR A 927 47.65 -9.14 35.47
CA TYR A 927 48.38 -9.35 34.18
C TYR A 927 49.78 -10.00 34.16
N GLU A 928 49.92 -11.13 33.45
CA GLU A 928 50.72 -11.29 32.20
C GLU A 928 50.55 -12.70 31.56
N PRO A 929 50.85 -12.90 30.24
CA PRO A 929 50.56 -14.12 29.47
C PRO A 929 51.82 -14.95 29.12
N TYR A 930 51.68 -16.22 28.73
CA TYR A 930 52.77 -16.97 28.06
C TYR A 930 52.31 -18.04 27.06
N ARG A 931 53.07 -18.16 25.97
CA ARG A 931 52.99 -19.10 24.84
C ARG A 931 53.90 -20.33 25.08
N SER A 932 53.54 -21.40 24.36
CA SER A 932 54.35 -22.47 23.72
C SER A 932 55.04 -23.60 24.50
N HIS A 933 54.55 -24.82 24.20
CA HIS A 933 55.24 -26.05 23.74
C HIS A 933 56.30 -26.77 24.61
N MET A 934 56.00 -28.01 25.05
CA MET A 934 56.46 -29.30 24.50
C MET A 934 56.35 -30.42 25.55
N ALA A 935 55.54 -31.43 25.26
CA ALA A 935 55.76 -32.87 25.52
C ALA A 935 54.72 -33.66 24.72
#